data_AF-A0A7J5Y980-F1
#
_entry.id   AF-A0A7J5Y980-F1
#
_cell.length_a   1.000
_cell.length_b   1.000
_cell.length_c   1.000
_cell.angle_alpha   90.00
_cell.angle_beta   90.00
_cell.angle_gamma   90.00
#
_symmetry.space_group_name_H-M   'P 1'
#
loop_
_entity.id
_entity.type
_entity.pdbx_description
1 polymer ?
#
loop_
_entity_poly.entity_id
_entity_poly.type
_entity_poly.pdbx_seq_one_letter_code
_entity_poly.pdbx_strand_id
1 'polypeptide(L)'
;MSAKAISEQTGKEFLYKHICTSAAVQNRFRYANVKAETDFDQLVKEHPWLLTERLVVKPDQLIKRRGKLGLVGVNLDLSGVREWLKTRLMRETTVGKAKGVLKNFLIEPFVAHKQEEEFYVCIYASREGDYILFHHEGGVDVGDVDAKAKKLLIGVDEKISEDSVKKELLTHVPNDNKAVLASFIVGLFNLYEDLFFTYLEINPLVVTKDGVYVLDMAAKIDATADYLCKAKWGDEAYIADLDAKSGASLKLTLLNPRGRIWTMVAGGGASVVYSDTICDLGGVNELANYGEYSGAPSEQQTYDYAKTILSLMTREKHPDGKVLIIGGSIANFTNVAATFKGIVRAIRDYQVPLKEHEVTIFVRRGGPNYQEGLRVMGEVGKTTGIPLHVFGTETHMTAIVGMALGHRPIPNQPPAAAHTANFLLNSSGSPGTPASSRTASFSDSKAKVEGSPSKKAKAGAPIAKATSLFSKHTKSIVWGMQTRAVQGMLDFDYVCSREEPSVAAMVYPFTGDHKQKYYWGHKEILLPVYKNMSDAMKKHPDVDVLINFASLRSAFDSTMETMQYPQVGGIKPGCFKIGNTGGMLDNILASKLYRPGSVAYVSRSGGMSNELNNIISRTTDGVFEGVAIGGDRYPGSVFTDHVLRYQDTPGVKMIVVLGEIGGTEEYKICQGIKQGRITKPVVSWCIGTCATMFSSEVQFGHAGACANQASETASAKNKALKEAGAFVPKSFDELGEIITSVYDDLVAKGLSCQPKRCLPPLCRWITLGHE
;
A
#
# COMPACT_ATOMS: atom_id res chain seq x y z
N MET A 1 -3.40 -6.28 -3.47
CA MET A 1 -2.51 -7.44 -3.20
C MET A 1 -1.43 -7.15 -2.17
N SER A 2 -1.59 -7.62 -0.93
CA SER A 2 -0.60 -7.55 0.16
C SER A 2 -0.19 -8.95 0.61
N ALA A 3 0.95 -9.44 0.12
CA ALA A 3 1.43 -10.80 0.35
C ALA A 3 1.97 -11.03 1.78
N LYS A 4 1.17 -11.65 2.67
CA LYS A 4 1.61 -12.11 4.00
C LYS A 4 2.15 -13.53 3.91
N ALA A 5 3.30 -13.80 4.53
CA ALA A 5 3.77 -15.17 4.73
C ALA A 5 2.93 -15.91 5.79
N ILE A 6 2.64 -17.19 5.56
CA ILE A 6 1.95 -18.07 6.51
C ILE A 6 2.89 -19.14 7.04
N SER A 7 2.57 -19.70 8.22
CA SER A 7 3.32 -20.81 8.80
C SER A 7 3.22 -22.07 7.93
N GLU A 8 4.20 -22.95 8.04
CA GLU A 8 4.17 -24.24 7.34
C GLU A 8 2.95 -25.07 7.72
N GLN A 9 2.61 -25.12 9.02
CA GLN A 9 1.39 -25.77 9.51
C GLN A 9 0.15 -25.22 8.81
N THR A 10 0.00 -23.89 8.71
CA THR A 10 -1.15 -23.26 8.04
C THR A 10 -1.20 -23.61 6.55
N GLY A 11 -0.04 -23.58 5.86
CA GLY A 11 0.05 -23.95 4.45
C GLY A 11 -0.36 -25.41 4.20
N LYS A 12 0.17 -26.34 4.99
CA LYS A 12 -0.17 -27.77 4.93
C LYS A 12 -1.63 -28.02 5.29
N GLU A 13 -2.18 -27.29 6.25
CA GLU A 13 -3.59 -27.38 6.63
C GLU A 13 -4.52 -26.97 5.48
N PHE A 14 -4.24 -25.84 4.82
CA PHE A 14 -4.98 -25.42 3.62
C PHE A 14 -4.84 -26.44 2.48
N LEU A 15 -3.63 -26.97 2.26
CA LEU A 15 -3.37 -28.01 1.25
C LEU A 15 -4.20 -29.27 1.52
N TYR A 16 -4.15 -29.83 2.74
CA TYR A 16 -4.88 -31.06 3.08
C TYR A 16 -6.41 -30.87 3.14
N LYS A 17 -6.91 -29.66 3.41
CA LYS A 17 -8.35 -29.32 3.36
C LYS A 17 -8.88 -29.16 1.94
N HIS A 18 -8.09 -28.62 1.00
CA HIS A 18 -8.62 -28.09 -0.26
C HIS A 18 -7.99 -28.66 -1.54
N ILE A 19 -6.90 -29.45 -1.48
CA ILE A 19 -6.27 -29.95 -2.71
C ILE A 19 -7.14 -31.02 -3.40
N CYS A 20 -7.58 -30.70 -4.61
CA CYS A 20 -8.31 -31.58 -5.52
C CYS A 20 -7.35 -32.14 -6.57
N THR A 21 -6.95 -33.40 -6.41
CA THR A 21 -6.02 -34.11 -7.31
C THR A 21 -6.34 -35.60 -7.32
N SER A 22 -5.99 -36.30 -8.40
CA SER A 22 -6.07 -37.78 -8.46
C SER A 22 -4.89 -38.46 -7.75
N ALA A 23 -3.82 -37.72 -7.44
CA ALA A 23 -2.66 -38.23 -6.72
C ALA A 23 -3.01 -38.53 -5.25
N ALA A 24 -2.60 -39.70 -4.74
CA ALA A 24 -2.75 -40.04 -3.33
C ALA A 24 -1.85 -39.12 -2.48
N VAL A 25 -2.44 -38.09 -1.86
CA VAL A 25 -1.71 -37.18 -0.94
C VAL A 25 -1.68 -37.82 0.44
N GLN A 26 -0.50 -38.26 0.84
CA GLN A 26 -0.24 -39.02 2.06
C GLN A 26 0.01 -38.10 3.28
N ASN A 27 -0.05 -38.67 4.48
CA ASN A 27 0.13 -37.98 5.76
C ASN A 27 -0.76 -36.73 6.00
N ARG A 28 -1.94 -36.65 5.34
CA ARG A 28 -2.93 -35.59 5.59
C ARG A 28 -3.22 -35.41 7.09
N PHE A 29 -3.06 -34.18 7.57
CA PHE A 29 -3.26 -33.77 8.98
C PHE A 29 -2.38 -34.50 10.02
N ARG A 30 -1.30 -35.16 9.60
CA ARG A 30 -0.35 -35.84 10.51
C ARG A 30 0.77 -34.88 10.92
N TYR A 31 0.39 -33.84 11.64
CA TYR A 31 1.32 -32.91 12.28
C TYR A 31 0.90 -32.63 13.72
N ALA A 32 1.85 -32.31 14.57
CA ALA A 32 1.64 -31.91 15.96
C ALA A 32 2.50 -30.67 16.27
N ASN A 33 1.92 -29.68 16.97
CA ASN A 33 2.59 -28.42 17.30
C ASN A 33 3.11 -28.44 18.74
N VAL A 34 4.35 -28.00 18.97
CA VAL A 34 4.97 -27.91 20.31
C VAL A 34 5.47 -26.49 20.60
N LYS A 35 5.08 -25.99 21.77
CA LYS A 35 5.47 -24.70 22.36
C LYS A 35 5.99 -24.92 23.78
N ALA A 36 6.31 -23.84 24.49
CA ALA A 36 6.80 -23.91 25.88
C ALA A 36 5.75 -24.49 26.86
N GLU A 37 4.48 -24.28 26.56
CA GLU A 37 3.31 -24.63 27.36
C GLU A 37 2.66 -25.98 26.99
N THR A 38 3.22 -26.73 26.03
CA THR A 38 2.62 -27.98 25.52
C THR A 38 2.76 -29.14 26.50
N ASP A 39 1.64 -29.64 27.02
CA ASP A 39 1.57 -30.96 27.66
C ASP A 39 1.72 -32.06 26.61
N PHE A 40 2.85 -32.77 26.65
CA PHE A 40 3.13 -33.88 25.74
C PHE A 40 2.24 -35.11 25.96
N ASP A 41 1.68 -35.30 27.15
CA ASP A 41 0.81 -36.43 27.47
C ASP A 41 -0.66 -36.12 27.14
N GLN A 42 -1.02 -34.86 26.91
CA GLN A 42 -2.20 -34.47 26.13
C GLN A 42 -1.92 -34.61 24.62
N LEU A 43 -0.79 -34.09 24.13
CA LEU A 43 -0.42 -34.14 22.70
C LEU A 43 -0.42 -35.57 22.13
N VAL A 44 0.01 -36.56 22.92
CA VAL A 44 -0.03 -37.99 22.56
C VAL A 44 -1.45 -38.57 22.48
N LYS A 45 -2.40 -38.07 23.27
CA LYS A 45 -3.82 -38.49 23.20
C LYS A 45 -4.49 -37.92 21.95
N GLU A 46 -4.14 -36.69 21.58
CA GLU A 46 -4.62 -36.00 20.38
C GLU A 46 -3.96 -36.54 19.09
N HIS A 47 -2.70 -36.98 19.18
CA HIS A 47 -1.91 -37.51 18.07
C HIS A 47 -1.26 -38.87 18.41
N PRO A 48 -2.02 -39.99 18.52
CA PRO A 48 -1.48 -41.29 18.95
C PRO A 48 -0.34 -41.85 18.09
N TRP A 49 -0.26 -41.44 16.81
CA TRP A 49 0.79 -41.86 15.88
C TRP A 49 2.20 -41.41 16.31
N LEU A 50 2.32 -40.42 17.19
CA LEU A 50 3.59 -40.02 17.82
C LEU A 50 4.28 -41.16 18.59
N LEU A 51 3.54 -42.19 19.02
CA LEU A 51 4.10 -43.35 19.71
C LEU A 51 4.53 -44.48 18.78
N THR A 52 3.97 -44.57 17.57
CA THR A 52 4.09 -45.73 16.69
C THR A 52 5.06 -45.54 15.54
N GLU A 53 5.38 -44.29 15.19
CA GLU A 53 6.18 -43.96 14.01
C GLU A 53 7.50 -43.29 14.36
N ARG A 54 8.44 -43.30 13.41
CA ARG A 54 9.59 -42.40 13.43
C ARG A 54 9.13 -41.01 12.99
N LEU A 55 9.81 -39.98 13.47
CA LEU A 55 9.38 -38.59 13.46
C LEU A 55 10.47 -37.67 12.91
N VAL A 56 10.02 -36.53 12.37
CA VAL A 56 10.81 -35.34 12.08
C VAL A 56 10.33 -34.22 12.99
N VAL A 57 11.24 -33.38 13.49
CA VAL A 57 10.92 -32.18 14.29
C VAL A 57 11.70 -30.98 13.80
N LYS A 58 11.03 -29.84 13.60
CA LYS A 58 11.61 -28.60 13.05
C LYS A 58 10.87 -27.35 13.54
N PRO A 59 11.51 -26.17 13.66
CA PRO A 59 10.80 -24.94 14.04
C PRO A 59 9.91 -24.47 12.88
N ASP A 60 8.69 -24.05 13.19
CA ASP A 60 7.79 -23.38 12.24
C ASP A 60 7.64 -21.91 12.66
N GLN A 61 8.60 -21.10 12.19
CA GLN A 61 8.72 -19.67 12.46
C GLN A 61 9.25 -18.92 11.22
N LEU A 62 8.83 -19.33 10.02
CA LEU A 62 9.29 -18.80 8.72
C LEU A 62 10.81 -18.92 8.46
N ILE A 63 11.53 -19.72 9.25
CA ILE A 63 12.96 -19.95 9.08
C ILE A 63 13.17 -20.80 7.81
N LYS A 64 13.85 -20.23 6.80
CA LYS A 64 14.29 -20.96 5.60
C LYS A 64 15.56 -21.78 5.88
N ARG A 65 15.83 -22.80 5.05
CA ARG A 65 17.05 -23.64 5.06
C ARG A 65 17.35 -24.36 6.39
N ARG A 66 16.29 -24.69 7.16
CA ARG A 66 16.36 -25.31 8.52
C ARG A 66 17.32 -26.49 8.64
N GLY A 67 17.37 -27.38 7.63
CA GLY A 67 18.29 -28.53 7.63
C GLY A 67 19.76 -28.11 7.72
N LYS A 68 20.19 -27.15 6.89
CA LYS A 68 21.58 -26.64 6.87
C LYS A 68 21.94 -25.79 8.09
N LEU A 69 20.97 -25.44 8.92
CA LEU A 69 21.14 -24.76 10.21
C LEU A 69 21.19 -25.74 11.41
N GLY A 70 21.07 -27.06 11.18
CA GLY A 70 20.97 -28.05 12.27
C GLY A 70 19.67 -27.95 13.08
N LEU A 71 18.64 -27.32 12.50
CA LEU A 71 17.33 -27.06 13.12
C LEU A 71 16.27 -28.10 12.69
N VAL A 72 16.68 -29.27 12.21
CA VAL A 72 15.77 -30.40 11.94
C VAL A 72 16.31 -31.64 12.65
N GLY A 73 15.51 -32.24 13.52
CA GLY A 73 15.72 -33.60 14.01
C GLY A 73 15.02 -34.57 13.06
N VAL A 74 15.72 -35.58 12.57
CA VAL A 74 15.24 -36.52 11.53
C VAL A 74 15.29 -37.95 12.06
N ASN A 75 14.28 -38.76 11.73
CA ASN A 75 14.17 -40.17 12.10
C ASN A 75 14.37 -40.41 13.61
N LEU A 76 13.62 -39.67 14.43
CA LEU A 76 13.57 -39.79 15.89
C LEU A 76 12.32 -40.57 16.34
N ASP A 77 12.31 -41.13 17.53
CA ASP A 77 11.06 -41.47 18.25
C ASP A 77 10.65 -40.29 19.13
N LEU A 78 9.47 -40.36 19.77
CA LEU A 78 9.00 -39.31 20.67
C LEU A 78 9.96 -38.99 21.82
N SER A 79 10.73 -39.97 22.32
CA SER A 79 11.74 -39.73 23.36
C SER A 79 12.91 -38.92 22.80
N GLY A 80 13.41 -39.31 21.62
CA GLY A 80 14.40 -38.54 20.87
C GLY A 80 13.94 -37.13 20.52
N VAL A 81 12.68 -36.93 20.16
CA VAL A 81 12.09 -35.60 19.91
C VAL A 81 12.01 -34.78 21.21
N ARG A 82 11.53 -35.36 22.32
CA ARG A 82 11.51 -34.69 23.64
C ARG A 82 12.92 -34.24 24.04
N GLU A 83 13.96 -35.06 23.85
CA GLU A 83 15.35 -34.71 24.16
C GLU A 83 15.93 -33.65 23.21
N TRP A 84 15.71 -33.78 21.90
CA TRP A 84 16.15 -32.82 20.90
C TRP A 84 15.58 -31.41 21.12
N LEU A 85 14.35 -31.33 21.65
CA LEU A 85 13.69 -30.09 22.01
C LEU A 85 14.21 -29.44 23.30
N LYS A 86 14.61 -30.18 24.35
CA LYS A 86 15.15 -29.59 25.61
C LYS A 86 16.32 -28.62 25.37
N THR A 87 17.11 -28.87 24.34
CA THR A 87 18.30 -28.09 23.97
C THR A 87 18.02 -26.92 23.02
N ARG A 88 16.78 -26.75 22.54
CA ARG A 88 16.40 -25.79 21.48
C ARG A 88 15.15 -24.97 21.78
N LEU A 89 14.13 -25.57 22.39
CA LEU A 89 12.89 -24.90 22.79
C LEU A 89 13.17 -23.81 23.83
N MET A 90 12.59 -22.63 23.60
CA MET A 90 12.84 -21.38 24.34
C MET A 90 14.31 -20.96 24.39
N ARG A 91 15.15 -21.44 23.46
CA ARG A 91 16.51 -20.93 23.26
C ARG A 91 16.54 -19.85 22.20
N GLU A 92 17.44 -18.91 22.40
CA GLU A 92 17.75 -17.87 21.41
C GLU A 92 18.59 -18.48 20.28
N THR A 93 18.36 -18.03 19.05
CA THR A 93 19.04 -18.51 17.85
C THR A 93 19.21 -17.35 16.87
N THR A 94 20.33 -17.33 16.16
CA THR A 94 20.65 -16.31 15.15
C THR A 94 20.59 -16.94 13.75
N VAL A 95 19.87 -16.32 12.83
CA VAL A 95 19.73 -16.75 11.43
C VAL A 95 20.00 -15.55 10.53
N GLY A 96 21.19 -15.51 9.91
CA GLY A 96 21.65 -14.33 9.19
C GLY A 96 21.82 -13.13 10.13
N LYS A 97 21.10 -12.03 9.86
CA LYS A 97 21.03 -10.86 10.75
C LYS A 97 19.96 -10.98 11.85
N ALA A 98 18.99 -11.89 11.71
CA ALA A 98 17.87 -12.00 12.62
C ALA A 98 18.26 -12.80 13.87
N LYS A 99 17.86 -12.32 15.05
CA LYS A 99 18.08 -12.98 16.35
C LYS A 99 16.73 -13.11 17.06
N GLY A 100 16.39 -14.31 17.54
CA GLY A 100 15.07 -14.57 18.12
C GLY A 100 14.98 -15.91 18.84
N VAL A 101 13.88 -16.13 19.55
CA VAL A 101 13.65 -17.34 20.36
C VAL A 101 12.86 -18.39 19.56
N LEU A 102 13.33 -19.65 19.62
CA LEU A 102 12.62 -20.80 19.07
C LEU A 102 11.51 -21.24 20.04
N LYS A 103 10.27 -20.86 19.75
CA LYS A 103 9.07 -21.00 20.59
C LYS A 103 7.97 -21.88 19.98
N ASN A 104 8.06 -22.24 18.70
CA ASN A 104 7.02 -22.97 17.97
C ASN A 104 7.66 -24.00 17.02
N PHE A 105 7.40 -25.28 17.28
CA PHE A 105 7.93 -26.42 16.51
C PHE A 105 6.79 -27.27 15.93
N LEU A 106 7.07 -27.89 14.78
CA LEU A 106 6.21 -28.84 14.11
C LEU A 106 6.87 -30.22 14.19
N ILE A 107 6.09 -31.24 14.59
CA ILE A 107 6.46 -32.66 14.56
C ILE A 107 5.60 -33.33 13.48
N GLU A 108 6.22 -34.14 12.62
CA GLU A 108 5.59 -34.83 11.49
C GLU A 108 6.17 -36.26 11.37
N PRO A 109 5.49 -37.23 10.75
CA PRO A 109 6.07 -38.55 10.46
C PRO A 109 7.33 -38.47 9.59
N PHE A 110 8.34 -39.26 9.93
CA PHE A 110 9.49 -39.48 9.06
C PHE A 110 9.10 -40.39 7.89
N VAL A 111 9.27 -39.88 6.69
CA VAL A 111 9.08 -40.65 5.45
C VAL A 111 10.44 -41.19 5.01
N ALA A 112 10.59 -42.51 4.97
CA ALA A 112 11.75 -43.14 4.36
C ALA A 112 11.63 -43.07 2.83
N HIS A 113 12.58 -42.43 2.18
CA HIS A 113 12.63 -42.18 0.74
C HIS A 113 14.09 -42.03 0.29
N LYS A 114 14.31 -41.92 -1.02
CA LYS A 114 15.62 -41.68 -1.63
C LYS A 114 15.69 -40.33 -2.35
N GLN A 115 16.90 -39.96 -2.79
CA GLN A 115 17.14 -38.72 -3.52
C GLN A 115 16.41 -38.67 -4.87
N GLU A 116 16.26 -39.80 -5.57
CA GLU A 116 15.48 -39.89 -6.83
C GLU A 116 13.95 -39.83 -6.63
N GLU A 117 13.48 -39.78 -5.38
CA GLU A 117 12.07 -39.59 -5.01
C GLU A 117 11.78 -38.15 -4.54
N GLU A 118 12.81 -37.30 -4.37
CA GLU A 118 12.66 -35.87 -4.05
C GLU A 118 12.53 -34.99 -5.31
N PHE A 119 11.49 -34.15 -5.34
CA PHE A 119 11.19 -33.19 -6.40
C PHE A 119 11.08 -31.76 -5.84
N TYR A 120 11.18 -30.75 -6.71
CA TYR A 120 10.93 -29.35 -6.38
C TYR A 120 9.70 -28.82 -7.12
N VAL A 121 8.82 -28.13 -6.40
CA VAL A 121 7.70 -27.36 -6.98
C VAL A 121 7.63 -25.98 -6.33
N CYS A 122 7.53 -24.93 -7.14
CA CYS A 122 7.26 -23.57 -6.67
C CYS A 122 6.28 -22.87 -7.61
N ILE A 123 5.34 -22.10 -7.07
CA ILE A 123 4.39 -21.27 -7.83
C ILE A 123 4.49 -19.84 -7.30
N TYR A 124 4.60 -18.83 -8.18
CA TYR A 124 4.63 -17.42 -7.75
C TYR A 124 4.00 -16.44 -8.77
N ALA A 125 3.39 -15.39 -8.24
CA ALA A 125 2.72 -14.36 -9.03
C ALA A 125 3.71 -13.35 -9.64
N SER A 126 3.51 -13.05 -10.91
CA SER A 126 4.07 -11.88 -11.60
C SER A 126 2.95 -10.94 -12.06
N ARG A 127 3.22 -9.97 -12.95
CA ARG A 127 2.18 -9.06 -13.47
C ARG A 127 1.42 -9.69 -14.63
N GLU A 128 2.10 -10.53 -15.38
CA GLU A 128 1.69 -11.16 -16.62
C GLU A 128 0.99 -12.52 -16.42
N GLY A 129 1.07 -13.08 -15.21
CA GLY A 129 0.43 -14.34 -14.82
C GLY A 129 1.15 -14.97 -13.64
N ASP A 130 1.06 -16.29 -13.53
CA ASP A 130 1.67 -17.08 -12.47
C ASP A 130 2.69 -18.09 -13.02
N TYR A 131 3.90 -18.05 -12.48
CA TYR A 131 5.00 -18.92 -12.87
C TYR A 131 5.01 -20.18 -12.03
N ILE A 132 4.99 -21.33 -12.70
CA ILE A 132 5.18 -22.66 -12.11
C ILE A 132 6.60 -23.12 -12.42
N LEU A 133 7.37 -23.37 -11.37
CA LEU A 133 8.73 -23.89 -11.39
C LEU A 133 8.72 -25.37 -10.99
N PHE A 134 9.47 -26.19 -11.74
CA PHE A 134 9.66 -27.60 -11.44
C PHE A 134 11.13 -28.00 -11.59
N HIS A 135 11.64 -28.79 -10.64
CA HIS A 135 12.91 -29.50 -10.83
C HIS A 135 12.81 -30.97 -10.42
N HIS A 136 13.42 -31.83 -11.23
CA HIS A 136 13.39 -33.29 -11.07
C HIS A 136 14.31 -33.83 -9.96
N GLU A 137 15.18 -32.98 -9.43
CA GLU A 137 15.93 -33.20 -8.19
C GLU A 137 15.44 -32.14 -7.19
N GLY A 138 14.85 -32.57 -6.07
CA GLY A 138 14.49 -31.73 -4.93
C GLY A 138 15.53 -31.75 -3.81
N GLY A 139 15.20 -31.13 -2.68
CA GLY A 139 15.98 -31.25 -1.45
C GLY A 139 16.95 -30.12 -1.17
N VAL A 140 17.72 -30.29 -0.10
CA VAL A 140 18.60 -29.23 0.45
C VAL A 140 19.92 -29.05 -0.32
N ASP A 141 20.38 -30.06 -1.06
CA ASP A 141 21.72 -30.10 -1.67
C ASP A 141 21.77 -29.83 -3.17
N VAL A 142 20.62 -29.66 -3.83
CA VAL A 142 20.52 -29.26 -5.25
C VAL A 142 21.08 -27.85 -5.51
N GLY A 143 21.21 -27.02 -4.47
CA GLY A 143 21.82 -25.69 -4.54
C GLY A 143 20.80 -24.59 -4.89
N ASP A 144 21.10 -23.79 -5.91
CA ASP A 144 20.12 -22.86 -6.49
C ASP A 144 19.20 -23.61 -7.46
N VAL A 145 18.08 -24.10 -6.92
CA VAL A 145 17.08 -24.85 -7.69
C VAL A 145 16.24 -23.94 -8.59
N ASP A 146 16.02 -22.67 -8.21
CA ASP A 146 15.26 -21.70 -9.03
C ASP A 146 15.99 -21.32 -10.32
N ALA A 147 17.33 -21.36 -10.33
CA ALA A 147 18.15 -21.20 -11.54
C ALA A 147 18.13 -22.45 -12.45
N LYS A 148 17.90 -23.64 -11.89
CA LYS A 148 17.86 -24.92 -12.62
C LYS A 148 16.46 -25.32 -13.11
N ALA A 149 15.42 -24.87 -12.42
CA ALA A 149 14.04 -25.31 -12.62
C ALA A 149 13.51 -25.00 -14.04
N LYS A 150 12.75 -25.94 -14.61
CA LYS A 150 11.85 -25.68 -15.74
C LYS A 150 10.79 -24.67 -15.30
N LYS A 151 10.36 -23.79 -16.20
CA LYS A 151 9.41 -22.71 -15.91
C LYS A 151 8.29 -22.71 -16.94
N LEU A 152 7.06 -22.74 -16.46
CA LEU A 152 5.82 -22.58 -17.22
C LEU A 152 5.13 -21.31 -16.71
N LEU A 153 4.67 -20.44 -17.60
CA LEU A 153 3.83 -19.30 -17.26
C LEU A 153 2.39 -19.67 -17.60
N ILE A 154 1.47 -19.51 -16.65
CA ILE A 154 0.03 -19.48 -16.91
C ILE A 154 -0.37 -18.00 -16.96
N GLY A 155 -0.87 -17.51 -18.10
CA GLY A 155 -1.30 -16.13 -18.23
C GLY A 155 -2.55 -15.81 -17.41
N VAL A 156 -2.79 -14.51 -17.15
CA VAL A 156 -4.02 -14.06 -16.49
C VAL A 156 -5.26 -14.53 -17.28
N ASP A 157 -6.25 -15.09 -16.57
CA ASP A 157 -7.46 -15.76 -17.11
C ASP A 157 -7.21 -17.04 -17.98
N GLU A 158 -5.96 -17.52 -18.09
CA GLU A 158 -5.66 -18.81 -18.73
C GLU A 158 -5.88 -19.98 -17.76
N LYS A 159 -5.65 -21.22 -18.22
CA LYS A 159 -5.79 -22.43 -17.38
C LYS A 159 -4.65 -23.41 -17.61
N ILE A 160 -4.15 -23.96 -16.51
CA ILE A 160 -3.23 -25.09 -16.53
C ILE A 160 -3.90 -26.35 -17.11
N SER A 161 -3.11 -27.22 -17.71
CA SER A 161 -3.53 -28.56 -18.14
C SER A 161 -2.47 -29.59 -17.74
N GLU A 162 -2.84 -30.84 -17.52
CA GLU A 162 -1.84 -31.87 -17.23
C GLU A 162 -0.86 -32.05 -18.40
N ASP A 163 -1.30 -31.83 -19.64
CA ASP A 163 -0.49 -32.08 -20.83
C ASP A 163 0.55 -30.99 -21.08
N SER A 164 0.24 -29.72 -20.75
CA SER A 164 1.27 -28.66 -20.71
C SER A 164 2.31 -28.93 -19.61
N VAL A 165 1.87 -29.38 -18.42
CA VAL A 165 2.78 -29.79 -17.33
C VAL A 165 3.68 -30.96 -17.76
N LYS A 166 3.11 -32.04 -18.33
CA LYS A 166 3.85 -33.22 -18.82
C LYS A 166 4.88 -32.85 -19.90
N LYS A 167 4.53 -31.91 -20.79
CA LYS A 167 5.35 -31.50 -21.94
C LYS A 167 6.47 -30.52 -21.57
N GLU A 168 6.24 -29.59 -20.65
CA GLU A 168 7.13 -28.42 -20.45
C GLU A 168 7.88 -28.47 -19.12
N LEU A 169 7.28 -29.04 -18.07
CA LEU A 169 7.90 -29.17 -16.75
C LEU A 169 8.52 -30.56 -16.54
N LEU A 170 7.76 -31.64 -16.83
CA LEU A 170 8.14 -33.01 -16.45
C LEU A 170 9.07 -33.72 -17.46
N THR A 171 9.85 -32.98 -18.25
CA THR A 171 10.64 -33.55 -19.37
C THR A 171 11.67 -34.59 -18.95
N HIS A 172 12.24 -34.45 -17.75
CA HIS A 172 13.30 -35.33 -17.21
C HIS A 172 12.79 -36.32 -16.14
N VAL A 173 11.48 -36.39 -15.92
CA VAL A 173 10.86 -37.29 -14.94
C VAL A 173 10.68 -38.69 -15.55
N PRO A 174 10.84 -39.79 -14.79
CA PRO A 174 10.45 -41.14 -15.25
C PRO A 174 8.95 -41.21 -15.60
N ASN A 175 8.59 -41.95 -16.65
CA ASN A 175 7.20 -41.96 -17.15
C ASN A 175 6.16 -42.35 -16.09
N ASP A 176 6.51 -43.29 -15.21
CA ASP A 176 5.61 -43.84 -14.19
C ASP A 176 5.15 -42.76 -13.19
N ASN A 177 6.04 -41.81 -12.85
CA ASN A 177 5.74 -40.70 -11.95
C ASN A 177 5.07 -39.50 -12.64
N LYS A 178 5.10 -39.41 -13.99
CA LYS A 178 4.57 -38.23 -14.72
C LYS A 178 3.08 -37.99 -14.52
N ALA A 179 2.27 -39.05 -14.48
CA ALA A 179 0.83 -38.90 -14.29
C ALA A 179 0.51 -38.36 -12.89
N VAL A 180 1.13 -38.94 -11.85
CA VAL A 180 0.97 -38.52 -10.46
C VAL A 180 1.42 -37.07 -10.25
N LEU A 181 2.61 -36.71 -10.74
CA LEU A 181 3.14 -35.35 -10.62
C LEU A 181 2.33 -34.33 -11.42
N ALA A 182 1.87 -34.66 -12.63
CA ALA A 182 1.04 -33.74 -13.42
C ALA A 182 -0.30 -33.45 -12.74
N SER A 183 -1.00 -34.48 -12.25
CA SER A 183 -2.26 -34.31 -11.53
C SER A 183 -2.08 -33.60 -10.19
N PHE A 184 -0.94 -33.79 -9.50
CA PHE A 184 -0.61 -33.06 -8.28
C PHE A 184 -0.34 -31.58 -8.57
N ILE A 185 0.47 -31.25 -9.58
CA ILE A 185 0.80 -29.85 -9.95
C ILE A 185 -0.45 -29.10 -10.42
N VAL A 186 -1.34 -29.74 -11.20
CA VAL A 186 -2.63 -29.15 -11.59
C VAL A 186 -3.52 -28.91 -10.36
N GLY A 187 -3.65 -29.89 -9.46
CA GLY A 187 -4.40 -29.71 -8.21
C GLY A 187 -3.84 -28.64 -7.29
N LEU A 188 -2.51 -28.50 -7.25
CA LEU A 188 -1.79 -27.48 -6.46
C LEU A 188 -1.93 -26.08 -7.07
N PHE A 189 -1.89 -25.94 -8.38
CA PHE A 189 -2.14 -24.67 -9.07
C PHE A 189 -3.59 -24.21 -8.90
N ASN A 190 -4.55 -25.12 -9.08
CA ASN A 190 -5.96 -24.82 -8.79
C ASN A 190 -6.12 -24.34 -7.34
N LEU A 191 -5.52 -25.03 -6.36
CA LEU A 191 -5.53 -24.61 -4.94
C LEU A 191 -4.86 -23.25 -4.71
N TYR A 192 -3.77 -22.96 -5.43
CA TYR A 192 -3.05 -21.70 -5.35
C TYR A 192 -3.97 -20.52 -5.74
N GLU A 193 -4.71 -20.63 -6.85
CA GLU A 193 -5.72 -19.65 -7.26
C GLU A 193 -6.90 -19.59 -6.27
N ASP A 194 -7.49 -20.75 -5.95
CA ASP A 194 -8.73 -20.89 -5.19
C ASP A 194 -8.62 -20.39 -3.73
N LEU A 195 -7.39 -20.21 -3.23
CA LEU A 195 -7.06 -19.64 -1.93
C LEU A 195 -6.13 -18.42 -2.00
N PHE A 196 -6.06 -17.74 -3.15
CA PHE A 196 -5.36 -16.45 -3.34
C PHE A 196 -3.91 -16.45 -2.79
N PHE A 197 -3.18 -17.51 -3.10
CA PHE A 197 -1.74 -17.56 -2.89
C PHE A 197 -1.02 -16.60 -3.87
N THR A 198 0.18 -16.18 -3.49
CA THR A 198 1.06 -15.29 -4.30
C THR A 198 2.50 -15.82 -4.39
N TYR A 199 2.80 -16.83 -3.58
CA TYR A 199 4.01 -17.63 -3.56
C TYR A 199 3.68 -18.94 -2.80
N LEU A 200 4.08 -20.09 -3.34
CA LEU A 200 3.92 -21.41 -2.72
C LEU A 200 5.09 -22.29 -3.15
N GLU A 201 5.98 -22.62 -2.23
CA GLU A 201 7.13 -23.51 -2.42
C GLU A 201 6.90 -24.82 -1.64
N ILE A 202 7.22 -25.96 -2.28
CA ILE A 202 7.36 -27.28 -1.66
C ILE A 202 8.75 -27.83 -2.00
N ASN A 203 9.59 -28.00 -0.98
CA ASN A 203 10.97 -28.47 -1.17
C ASN A 203 11.52 -29.24 0.06
N PRO A 204 11.57 -30.58 0.04
CA PRO A 204 11.23 -31.48 -1.06
C PRO A 204 9.74 -31.81 -1.12
N LEU A 205 9.24 -32.02 -2.34
CA LEU A 205 8.04 -32.81 -2.63
C LEU A 205 8.49 -34.25 -2.85
N VAL A 206 8.10 -35.20 -2.00
CA VAL A 206 8.48 -36.61 -2.16
C VAL A 206 7.38 -37.40 -2.85
N VAL A 207 7.72 -38.23 -3.84
CA VAL A 207 6.78 -39.13 -4.51
C VAL A 207 7.34 -40.55 -4.51
N THR A 208 6.69 -41.44 -3.77
CA THR A 208 7.00 -42.88 -3.70
C THR A 208 5.88 -43.69 -4.33
N LYS A 209 6.05 -45.03 -4.40
CA LYS A 209 4.98 -45.98 -4.77
C LYS A 209 3.67 -45.80 -3.98
N ASP A 210 3.74 -45.27 -2.76
CA ASP A 210 2.62 -45.15 -1.82
C ASP A 210 1.90 -43.80 -1.96
N GLY A 211 2.43 -42.86 -2.76
CA GLY A 211 1.83 -41.57 -3.06
C GLY A 211 2.75 -40.38 -2.86
N VAL A 212 2.14 -39.20 -2.69
CA VAL A 212 2.79 -37.90 -2.63
C VAL A 212 2.85 -37.38 -1.20
N TYR A 213 4.04 -36.94 -0.77
CA TYR A 213 4.33 -36.45 0.57
C TYR A 213 4.90 -35.02 0.49
N VAL A 214 4.24 -34.08 1.16
CA VAL A 214 4.68 -32.67 1.25
C VAL A 214 5.58 -32.53 2.48
N LEU A 215 6.90 -32.65 2.33
CA LEU A 215 7.80 -32.69 3.49
C LEU A 215 8.15 -31.30 4.04
N ASP A 216 8.36 -30.30 3.17
CA ASP A 216 8.50 -28.89 3.56
C ASP A 216 7.52 -28.04 2.75
N MET A 217 6.91 -27.02 3.35
CA MET A 217 6.06 -26.06 2.64
C MET A 217 6.27 -24.64 3.17
N ALA A 218 6.39 -23.67 2.26
CA ALA A 218 6.49 -22.25 2.60
C ALA A 218 5.67 -21.41 1.61
N ALA A 219 4.79 -20.54 2.11
CA ALA A 219 3.83 -19.84 1.25
C ALA A 219 3.53 -18.41 1.70
N LYS A 220 3.05 -17.58 0.76
CA LYS A 220 2.48 -16.25 1.00
C LYS A 220 1.09 -16.13 0.37
N ILE A 221 0.10 -15.66 1.14
CA ILE A 221 -1.27 -15.38 0.66
C ILE A 221 -1.47 -13.87 0.46
N ASP A 222 -2.34 -13.47 -0.47
CA ASP A 222 -2.79 -12.09 -0.59
C ASP A 222 -3.82 -11.78 0.50
N ALA A 223 -3.37 -11.23 1.63
CA ALA A 223 -4.25 -10.90 2.74
C ALA A 223 -5.32 -9.84 2.43
N THR A 224 -5.33 -9.22 1.23
CA THR A 224 -6.44 -8.36 0.77
C THR A 224 -7.61 -9.13 0.15
N ALA A 225 -7.50 -10.45 -0.01
CA ALA A 225 -8.59 -11.35 -0.44
C ALA A 225 -9.37 -11.98 0.74
N ASP A 226 -9.18 -11.49 1.98
CA ASP A 226 -9.83 -12.02 3.18
C ASP A 226 -11.36 -12.11 3.03
N TYR A 227 -11.99 -11.08 2.45
CA TYR A 227 -13.43 -11.00 2.24
C TYR A 227 -13.99 -12.04 1.25
N LEU A 228 -13.12 -12.68 0.45
CA LEU A 228 -13.45 -13.81 -0.43
C LEU A 228 -13.12 -15.13 0.27
N CYS A 229 -11.96 -15.22 0.91
CA CYS A 229 -11.40 -16.47 1.43
C CYS A 229 -11.71 -16.76 2.90
N LYS A 230 -12.37 -15.86 3.65
CA LYS A 230 -12.60 -15.99 5.11
C LYS A 230 -13.18 -17.35 5.54
N ALA A 231 -14.12 -17.90 4.78
CA ALA A 231 -14.71 -19.21 5.05
C ALA A 231 -13.73 -20.40 4.90
N LYS A 232 -12.61 -20.21 4.18
CA LYS A 232 -11.50 -21.17 4.06
C LYS A 232 -10.36 -20.86 5.06
N TRP A 233 -10.10 -19.59 5.36
CA TRP A 233 -8.94 -19.15 6.15
C TRP A 233 -9.15 -19.04 7.67
N GLY A 234 -10.29 -18.53 8.15
CA GLY A 234 -10.53 -18.22 9.57
C GLY A 234 -10.43 -16.73 9.93
N ASP A 235 -10.12 -16.43 11.21
CA ASP A 235 -10.10 -15.09 11.82
C ASP A 235 -8.69 -14.64 12.25
N GLU A 236 -8.40 -13.33 12.17
CA GLU A 236 -7.10 -12.71 12.53
C GLU A 236 -7.15 -11.90 13.85
N ALA A 237 -6.00 -11.37 14.29
CA ALA A 237 -5.81 -10.71 15.58
C ALA A 237 -6.17 -9.21 15.63
N TYR A 238 -6.39 -8.69 16.84
CA TYR A 238 -7.04 -7.40 17.17
C TYR A 238 -6.69 -6.15 16.32
N ILE A 239 -5.43 -5.91 15.94
CA ILE A 239 -5.09 -4.73 15.12
C ILE A 239 -5.37 -4.96 13.63
N ALA A 240 -5.20 -6.19 13.13
CA ALA A 240 -5.68 -6.58 11.80
C ALA A 240 -7.22 -6.60 11.75
N ASP A 241 -7.89 -6.91 12.87
CA ASP A 241 -9.35 -6.82 13.01
C ASP A 241 -9.87 -5.36 12.92
N LEU A 242 -9.17 -4.37 13.51
CA LEU A 242 -9.51 -2.94 13.34
C LEU A 242 -9.33 -2.45 11.89
N ASP A 243 -8.31 -2.96 11.20
CA ASP A 243 -8.00 -2.67 9.79
C ASP A 243 -9.04 -3.31 8.84
N ALA A 244 -9.31 -4.61 8.99
CA ALA A 244 -10.31 -5.36 8.22
C ALA A 244 -11.76 -4.88 8.43
N LYS A 245 -12.05 -4.23 9.57
CA LYS A 245 -13.35 -3.59 9.85
C LYS A 245 -13.48 -2.18 9.23
N SER A 246 -12.58 -1.76 8.33
CA SER A 246 -12.62 -0.42 7.74
C SER A 246 -12.27 -0.35 6.26
N GLY A 247 -12.56 0.81 5.65
CA GLY A 247 -11.95 1.27 4.41
C GLY A 247 -10.73 2.19 4.63
N ALA A 248 -10.39 2.46 5.90
CA ALA A 248 -9.16 3.14 6.30
C ALA A 248 -8.07 2.09 6.64
N SER A 249 -6.82 2.37 6.28
CA SER A 249 -5.68 1.51 6.57
C SER A 249 -5.08 1.84 7.94
N LEU A 250 -4.81 0.82 8.75
CA LEU A 250 -4.25 0.89 10.10
C LEU A 250 -3.19 -0.22 10.28
N LYS A 251 -1.91 0.10 10.08
CA LYS A 251 -0.80 -0.89 10.15
C LYS A 251 0.11 -0.61 11.33
N LEU A 252 0.48 -1.62 12.11
CA LEU A 252 1.44 -1.50 13.21
C LEU A 252 2.34 -2.75 13.31
N THR A 253 3.65 -2.53 13.25
CA THR A 253 4.70 -3.54 13.38
C THR A 253 5.68 -3.10 14.47
N LEU A 254 5.80 -3.88 15.55
CA LEU A 254 6.84 -3.64 16.56
C LEU A 254 8.19 -4.14 16.04
N LEU A 255 9.21 -3.30 16.17
CA LEU A 255 10.60 -3.59 15.77
C LEU A 255 11.47 -3.79 17.02
N ASN A 256 11.44 -2.82 17.94
CA ASN A 256 12.07 -2.90 19.26
C ASN A 256 11.10 -2.38 20.34
N PRO A 257 10.33 -3.24 21.03
CA PRO A 257 9.40 -2.81 22.08
C PRO A 257 10.02 -1.99 23.24
N ARG A 258 11.36 -2.01 23.40
CA ARG A 258 12.09 -1.23 24.41
C ARG A 258 12.60 0.12 23.90
N GLY A 259 12.68 0.29 22.58
CA GLY A 259 13.24 1.49 21.95
C GLY A 259 12.53 2.78 22.36
N ARG A 260 13.27 3.89 22.37
CA ARG A 260 12.76 5.19 22.80
C ARG A 260 12.06 5.99 21.71
N ILE A 261 12.23 5.66 20.43
CA ILE A 261 11.66 6.41 19.30
C ILE A 261 10.39 5.71 18.78
N TRP A 262 9.23 6.28 19.08
CA TRP A 262 7.93 5.78 18.65
C TRP A 262 7.34 6.63 17.53
N THR A 263 6.66 5.99 16.58
CA THR A 263 6.08 6.65 15.39
C THR A 263 4.57 6.44 15.30
N MET A 264 3.85 7.52 15.03
CA MET A 264 2.41 7.53 14.72
C MET A 264 2.19 8.38 13.48
N VAL A 265 2.70 7.90 12.34
CA VAL A 265 2.77 8.66 11.09
C VAL A 265 1.57 8.36 10.19
N ALA A 266 1.06 9.38 9.51
CA ALA A 266 -0.20 9.30 8.80
C ALA A 266 -0.03 9.22 7.26
N GLY A 267 -0.02 8.00 6.72
CA GLY A 267 0.18 7.68 5.30
C GLY A 267 1.39 6.79 5.05
N GLY A 268 1.19 5.61 4.42
CA GLY A 268 2.23 4.62 4.09
C GLY A 268 3.54 5.23 3.58
N GLY A 269 3.56 5.87 2.41
CA GLY A 269 4.78 6.49 1.88
C GLY A 269 5.42 7.55 2.80
N ALA A 270 4.63 8.26 3.63
CA ALA A 270 5.20 9.16 4.63
C ALA A 270 5.85 8.38 5.78
N SER A 271 5.20 7.35 6.32
CA SER A 271 5.77 6.51 7.40
C SER A 271 7.11 5.88 7.03
N VAL A 272 7.29 5.49 5.76
CA VAL A 272 8.57 5.02 5.22
C VAL A 272 9.62 6.13 5.26
N VAL A 273 9.32 7.32 4.74
CA VAL A 273 10.26 8.47 4.72
C VAL A 273 10.63 8.96 6.14
N TYR A 274 9.70 8.93 7.09
CA TYR A 274 10.03 9.18 8.51
C TYR A 274 10.96 8.10 9.08
N SER A 275 10.74 6.83 8.72
CA SER A 275 11.60 5.71 9.15
C SER A 275 13.00 5.77 8.53
N ASP A 276 13.10 6.11 7.24
CA ASP A 276 14.36 6.43 6.55
C ASP A 276 15.12 7.51 7.33
N THR A 277 14.49 8.67 7.58
CA THR A 277 15.12 9.79 8.30
C THR A 277 15.57 9.41 9.71
N ILE A 278 14.80 8.61 10.45
CA ILE A 278 15.18 8.14 11.80
C ILE A 278 16.44 7.28 11.73
N CYS A 279 16.51 6.36 10.76
CA CYS A 279 17.64 5.45 10.59
C CYS A 279 18.89 6.14 10.03
N ASP A 280 18.73 7.06 9.07
CA ASP A 280 19.81 7.88 8.51
C ASP A 280 20.45 8.81 9.57
N LEU A 281 19.67 9.22 10.59
CA LEU A 281 20.14 9.95 11.78
C LEU A 281 20.61 9.05 12.93
N GLY A 282 20.86 7.76 12.67
CA GLY A 282 21.42 6.78 13.60
C GLY A 282 20.42 6.10 14.55
N GLY A 283 19.13 6.47 14.49
CA GLY A 283 18.09 6.00 15.42
C GLY A 283 17.58 4.57 15.19
N VAL A 284 18.16 3.79 14.27
CA VAL A 284 17.62 2.48 13.84
C VAL A 284 17.42 1.48 15.00
N ASN A 285 18.35 1.41 15.95
CA ASN A 285 18.24 0.51 17.11
C ASN A 285 17.15 0.95 18.10
N GLU A 286 16.84 2.24 18.13
CA GLU A 286 15.87 2.87 19.03
C GLU A 286 14.48 3.05 18.41
N LEU A 287 14.33 2.78 17.12
CA LEU A 287 13.05 2.81 16.42
C LEU A 287 12.17 1.65 16.89
N ALA A 288 11.19 1.96 17.75
CA ALA A 288 10.43 0.96 18.45
C ALA A 288 9.35 0.29 17.58
N ASN A 289 8.77 1.05 16.65
CA ASN A 289 7.72 0.58 15.75
C ASN A 289 7.82 1.22 14.36
N TYR A 290 7.46 0.42 13.35
CA TYR A 290 6.95 0.92 12.08
C TYR A 290 5.42 0.89 12.13
N GLY A 291 4.74 1.87 11.53
CA GLY A 291 3.29 1.86 11.42
C GLY A 291 2.72 3.08 10.71
N GLU A 292 1.48 2.97 10.24
CA GLU A 292 0.78 4.04 9.55
C GLU A 292 -0.73 4.02 9.77
N TYR A 293 -1.35 5.20 9.67
CA TYR A 293 -2.80 5.33 9.52
C TYR A 293 -3.17 6.20 8.30
N SER A 294 -4.04 5.69 7.43
CA SER A 294 -4.47 6.38 6.21
C SER A 294 -5.84 5.94 5.70
N GLY A 295 -6.27 6.41 4.53
CA GLY A 295 -7.65 6.19 4.06
C GLY A 295 -8.73 6.98 4.80
N ALA A 296 -8.33 8.01 5.57
CA ALA A 296 -9.21 8.87 6.39
C ALA A 296 -10.02 8.12 7.48
N PRO A 297 -9.34 7.52 8.48
CA PRO A 297 -10.00 6.90 9.62
C PRO A 297 -10.82 7.92 10.43
N SER A 298 -11.82 7.40 11.15
CA SER A 298 -12.63 8.19 12.08
C SER A 298 -11.85 8.62 13.33
N GLU A 299 -12.41 9.57 14.10
CA GLU A 299 -11.90 9.96 15.42
C GLU A 299 -11.71 8.73 16.33
N GLN A 300 -12.71 7.84 16.36
CA GLN A 300 -12.70 6.64 17.20
C GLN A 300 -11.56 5.69 16.84
N GLN A 301 -11.41 5.35 15.55
CA GLN A 301 -10.34 4.46 15.11
C GLN A 301 -8.95 5.05 15.33
N THR A 302 -8.81 6.37 15.14
CA THR A 302 -7.53 7.05 15.42
C THR A 302 -7.23 7.07 16.93
N TYR A 303 -8.26 7.18 17.78
CA TYR A 303 -8.14 7.01 19.23
C TYR A 303 -7.70 5.59 19.61
N ASP A 304 -8.32 4.54 19.06
CA ASP A 304 -8.00 3.15 19.41
C ASP A 304 -6.58 2.76 18.93
N TYR A 305 -6.18 3.22 17.75
CA TYR A 305 -4.82 3.07 17.23
C TYR A 305 -3.80 3.84 18.09
N ALA A 306 -4.07 5.10 18.42
CA ALA A 306 -3.20 5.92 19.28
C ALA A 306 -3.06 5.31 20.68
N LYS A 307 -4.18 4.95 21.32
CA LYS A 307 -4.23 4.24 22.61
C LYS A 307 -3.36 2.99 22.62
N THR A 308 -3.37 2.22 21.54
CA THR A 308 -2.51 1.04 21.40
C THR A 308 -1.02 1.41 21.45
N ILE A 309 -0.60 2.44 20.71
CA ILE A 309 0.80 2.93 20.72
C ILE A 309 1.19 3.49 22.09
N LEU A 310 0.35 4.33 22.72
CA LEU A 310 0.63 4.90 24.04
C LEU A 310 0.76 3.78 25.10
N SER A 311 -0.13 2.79 25.06
CA SER A 311 -0.10 1.59 25.93
C SER A 311 1.12 0.68 25.70
N LEU A 312 1.71 0.69 24.51
CA LEU A 312 2.93 -0.04 24.19
C LEU A 312 4.18 0.70 24.66
N MET A 313 4.25 2.03 24.46
CA MET A 313 5.43 2.82 24.81
C MET A 313 5.62 3.03 26.31
N THR A 314 4.54 2.98 27.11
CA THR A 314 4.57 3.17 28.58
C THR A 314 4.56 1.86 29.38
N ARG A 315 5.23 0.80 28.88
CA ARG A 315 5.38 -0.49 29.59
C ARG A 315 6.64 -0.58 30.45
N GLU A 316 7.71 0.04 29.98
CA GLU A 316 9.03 0.06 30.63
C GLU A 316 9.65 1.44 30.38
N LYS A 317 10.30 2.02 31.41
CA LYS A 317 11.01 3.31 31.29
C LYS A 317 12.28 3.17 30.43
N HIS A 318 12.74 4.29 29.89
CA HIS A 318 14.03 4.41 29.19
C HIS A 318 14.84 5.53 29.85
N PRO A 319 16.17 5.40 30.06
CA PRO A 319 16.98 6.39 30.78
C PRO A 319 16.89 7.81 30.21
N ASP A 320 16.97 7.96 28.89
CA ASP A 320 16.90 9.26 28.21
C ASP A 320 15.46 9.72 27.91
N GLY A 321 14.46 9.23 28.65
CA GLY A 321 13.04 9.37 28.32
C GLY A 321 12.69 8.78 26.94
N LYS A 322 11.50 9.11 26.42
CA LYS A 322 11.02 8.62 25.11
C LYS A 322 10.50 9.74 24.20
N VAL A 323 10.42 9.44 22.91
CA VAL A 323 9.99 10.35 21.85
C VAL A 323 8.80 9.75 21.11
N LEU A 324 7.75 10.54 20.86
CA LEU A 324 6.63 10.19 19.98
C LEU A 324 6.55 11.14 18.78
N ILE A 325 6.73 10.61 17.58
CA ILE A 325 6.68 11.35 16.32
C ILE A 325 5.31 11.18 15.65
N ILE A 326 4.45 12.19 15.81
CA ILE A 326 3.10 12.27 15.22
C ILE A 326 3.20 13.02 13.89
N GLY A 327 3.76 12.34 12.90
CA GLY A 327 4.14 12.93 11.62
C GLY A 327 3.15 12.68 10.47
N GLY A 328 3.42 13.32 9.34
CA GLY A 328 2.83 12.98 8.06
C GLY A 328 3.03 14.06 6.98
N SER A 329 2.71 13.69 5.75
CA SER A 329 2.62 14.63 4.63
C SER A 329 1.38 15.53 4.73
N ILE A 330 1.20 16.45 3.78
CA ILE A 330 -0.08 17.18 3.62
C ILE A 330 -1.15 16.23 3.07
N ALA A 331 -2.15 15.89 3.90
CA ALA A 331 -3.22 14.97 3.50
C ALA A 331 -4.12 15.55 2.40
N ASN A 332 -4.62 14.68 1.53
CA ASN A 332 -5.61 15.05 0.51
C ASN A 332 -7.04 15.11 1.10
N PHE A 333 -7.50 14.04 1.75
CA PHE A 333 -8.90 13.90 2.21
C PHE A 333 -9.06 13.51 3.68
N THR A 334 -7.98 13.11 4.37
CA THR A 334 -8.04 12.84 5.82
C THR A 334 -8.32 14.14 6.57
N ASN A 335 -9.44 14.18 7.30
CA ASN A 335 -9.80 15.28 8.16
C ASN A 335 -8.88 15.31 9.40
N VAL A 336 -7.85 16.16 9.35
CA VAL A 336 -6.79 16.23 10.36
C VAL A 336 -7.38 16.58 11.72
N ALA A 337 -8.36 17.49 11.78
CA ALA A 337 -9.04 17.83 13.03
C ALA A 337 -9.74 16.62 13.69
N ALA A 338 -10.39 15.75 12.91
CA ALA A 338 -11.06 14.56 13.44
C ALA A 338 -10.04 13.50 13.91
N THR A 339 -9.00 13.23 13.13
CA THR A 339 -7.96 12.26 13.53
C THR A 339 -7.18 12.77 14.75
N PHE A 340 -6.88 14.07 14.81
CA PHE A 340 -6.15 14.65 15.93
C PHE A 340 -7.00 14.77 17.21
N LYS A 341 -8.33 14.90 17.13
CA LYS A 341 -9.21 14.79 18.31
C LYS A 341 -9.14 13.40 18.95
N GLY A 342 -9.07 12.34 18.13
CA GLY A 342 -8.87 10.97 18.62
C GLY A 342 -7.53 10.78 19.33
N ILE A 343 -6.46 11.32 18.75
CA ILE A 343 -5.11 11.33 19.35
C ILE A 343 -5.08 12.14 20.66
N VAL A 344 -5.65 13.35 20.68
CA VAL A 344 -5.76 14.21 21.89
C VAL A 344 -6.49 13.48 23.01
N ARG A 345 -7.57 12.75 22.68
CA ARG A 345 -8.32 11.95 23.66
C ARG A 345 -7.46 10.82 24.22
N ALA A 346 -6.72 10.09 23.39
CA ALA A 346 -5.80 9.05 23.84
C ALA A 346 -4.65 9.62 24.71
N ILE A 347 -4.09 10.79 24.37
CA ILE A 347 -3.07 11.47 25.17
C ILE A 347 -3.61 11.89 26.55
N ARG A 348 -4.87 12.33 26.63
CA ARG A 348 -5.53 12.67 27.92
C ARG A 348 -5.73 11.43 28.80
N ASP A 349 -6.14 10.31 28.22
CA ASP A 349 -6.34 9.04 28.93
C ASP A 349 -5.00 8.48 29.47
N TYR A 350 -3.90 8.62 28.72
CA TYR A 350 -2.57 8.12 29.08
C TYR A 350 -1.65 9.17 29.73
N GLN A 351 -2.19 10.34 30.12
CA GLN A 351 -1.37 11.50 30.49
C GLN A 351 -0.44 11.28 31.70
N VAL A 352 -0.78 10.35 32.60
CA VAL A 352 0.04 10.01 33.77
C VAL A 352 1.20 9.08 33.36
N PRO A 353 0.96 7.90 32.75
CA PRO A 353 2.03 7.07 32.18
C PRO A 353 3.00 7.82 31.26
N LEU A 354 2.52 8.77 30.43
CA LEU A 354 3.36 9.54 29.53
C LEU A 354 4.33 10.50 30.25
N LYS A 355 3.93 11.05 31.41
CA LYS A 355 4.82 11.84 32.27
C LYS A 355 5.83 10.96 32.99
N GLU A 356 5.38 9.83 33.52
CA GLU A 356 6.22 8.87 34.23
C GLU A 356 7.30 8.26 33.36
N HIS A 357 7.08 8.17 32.05
CA HIS A 357 8.02 7.68 31.04
C HIS A 357 8.77 8.80 30.28
N GLU A 358 8.64 10.05 30.75
CA GLU A 358 9.33 11.24 30.21
C GLU A 358 9.19 11.36 28.68
N VAL A 359 7.94 11.25 28.21
CA VAL A 359 7.61 11.27 26.79
C VAL A 359 7.55 12.70 26.25
N THR A 360 8.40 13.01 25.28
CA THR A 360 8.33 14.24 24.47
C THR A 360 7.66 13.95 23.13
N ILE A 361 6.72 14.81 22.72
CA ILE A 361 5.87 14.61 21.53
C ILE A 361 6.21 15.66 20.46
N PHE A 362 6.43 15.21 19.23
CA PHE A 362 6.70 16.07 18.06
C PHE A 362 5.64 15.86 16.98
N VAL A 363 5.03 16.95 16.49
CA VAL A 363 3.84 16.90 15.64
C VAL A 363 4.05 17.72 14.37
N ARG A 364 3.95 17.11 13.19
CA ARG A 364 3.93 17.84 11.89
C ARG A 364 2.86 17.26 10.99
N ARG A 365 1.87 18.08 10.60
CA ARG A 365 0.79 17.65 9.69
C ARG A 365 0.17 18.81 8.91
N GLY A 366 -0.26 18.52 7.68
CA GLY A 366 -1.13 19.37 6.87
C GLY A 366 -2.31 18.59 6.26
N GLY A 367 -3.23 19.28 5.61
CA GLY A 367 -4.41 18.73 4.94
C GLY A 367 -5.73 19.27 5.51
N PRO A 368 -6.90 18.71 5.12
CA PRO A 368 -8.21 19.20 5.55
C PRO A 368 -8.33 19.48 7.04
N ASN A 369 -8.63 20.74 7.40
CA ASN A 369 -8.78 21.25 8.77
C ASN A 369 -7.54 21.10 9.66
N TYR A 370 -6.32 21.12 9.11
CA TYR A 370 -5.09 20.94 9.90
C TYR A 370 -4.89 22.01 10.98
N GLN A 371 -5.30 23.26 10.75
CA GLN A 371 -5.16 24.38 11.69
C GLN A 371 -5.85 24.07 13.04
N GLU A 372 -7.09 23.57 12.99
CA GLU A 372 -7.85 23.11 14.18
C GLU A 372 -7.19 21.89 14.84
N GLY A 373 -6.69 20.94 14.05
CA GLY A 373 -5.95 19.78 14.56
C GLY A 373 -4.70 20.17 15.34
N LEU A 374 -3.86 21.03 14.76
CA LEU A 374 -2.65 21.55 15.39
C LEU A 374 -2.98 22.37 16.65
N ARG A 375 -4.05 23.18 16.63
CA ARG A 375 -4.54 23.93 17.80
C ARG A 375 -4.86 23.01 18.98
N VAL A 376 -5.73 22.01 18.79
CA VAL A 376 -6.11 21.10 19.89
C VAL A 376 -4.94 20.25 20.39
N MET A 377 -3.95 19.97 19.53
CA MET A 377 -2.72 19.27 19.92
C MET A 377 -1.79 20.15 20.77
N GLY A 378 -1.64 21.43 20.44
CA GLY A 378 -0.93 22.39 21.29
C GLY A 378 -1.65 22.60 22.65
N GLU A 379 -2.97 22.55 22.67
CA GLU A 379 -3.78 22.65 23.88
C GLU A 379 -3.68 21.42 24.78
N VAL A 380 -3.58 20.20 24.24
CA VAL A 380 -3.37 19.01 25.09
C VAL A 380 -1.98 19.02 25.74
N GLY A 381 -0.94 19.47 25.03
CA GLY A 381 0.39 19.70 25.60
C GLY A 381 0.34 20.65 26.79
N LYS A 382 -0.24 21.85 26.60
CA LYS A 382 -0.38 22.86 27.67
C LYS A 382 -1.23 22.39 28.86
N THR A 383 -2.35 21.73 28.61
CA THR A 383 -3.30 21.33 29.67
C THR A 383 -2.86 20.07 30.44
N THR A 384 -2.11 19.17 29.82
CA THR A 384 -1.52 18.03 30.52
C THR A 384 -0.17 18.37 31.16
N GLY A 385 0.60 19.30 30.59
CA GLY A 385 2.00 19.54 30.95
C GLY A 385 2.99 18.56 30.31
N ILE A 386 2.57 17.81 29.29
CA ILE A 386 3.47 16.94 28.51
C ILE A 386 4.24 17.79 27.49
N PRO A 387 5.58 17.68 27.39
CA PRO A 387 6.38 18.37 26.38
C PRO A 387 5.90 18.02 24.95
N LEU A 388 5.37 19.01 24.24
CA LEU A 388 4.72 18.80 22.95
C LEU A 388 5.00 19.98 22.00
N HIS A 389 5.60 19.67 20.84
CA HIS A 389 6.00 20.66 19.82
C HIS A 389 5.18 20.47 18.53
N VAL A 390 4.65 21.57 17.97
CA VAL A 390 3.65 21.55 16.89
C VAL A 390 4.10 22.36 15.68
N PHE A 391 4.02 21.75 14.50
CA PHE A 391 4.52 22.28 13.23
C PHE A 391 3.51 22.04 12.09
N GLY A 392 3.49 22.93 11.09
CA GLY A 392 2.53 22.93 9.99
C GLY A 392 3.14 22.55 8.63
N THR A 393 2.67 23.24 7.60
CA THR A 393 3.04 23.01 6.18
C THR A 393 4.22 23.86 5.72
N GLU A 394 4.55 24.90 6.49
CA GLU A 394 5.78 25.70 6.39
C GLU A 394 7.03 24.90 6.80
N THR A 395 6.89 23.99 7.76
CA THR A 395 7.97 23.12 8.22
C THR A 395 8.12 21.92 7.28
N HIS A 396 9.36 21.63 6.84
CA HIS A 396 9.65 20.46 6.01
C HIS A 396 9.27 19.16 6.73
N MET A 397 8.69 18.20 6.00
CA MET A 397 8.02 17.03 6.58
C MET A 397 8.86 16.31 7.63
N THR A 398 10.12 16.01 7.32
CA THR A 398 11.01 15.21 8.16
C THR A 398 11.81 16.03 9.19
N ALA A 399 11.71 17.37 9.18
CA ALA A 399 12.55 18.22 10.03
C ALA A 399 12.36 17.95 11.53
N ILE A 400 11.15 17.54 11.94
CA ILE A 400 10.85 17.20 13.34
C ILE A 400 11.60 15.95 13.84
N VAL A 401 12.11 15.09 12.96
CA VAL A 401 12.98 13.97 13.35
C VAL A 401 14.33 14.50 13.80
N GLY A 402 14.92 15.43 13.05
CA GLY A 402 16.17 16.10 13.43
C GLY A 402 16.04 16.88 14.73
N MET A 403 14.88 17.50 14.99
CA MET A 403 14.57 18.16 16.26
C MET A 403 14.46 17.16 17.42
N ALA A 404 13.72 16.07 17.24
CA ALA A 404 13.46 15.07 18.27
C ALA A 404 14.68 14.21 18.65
N LEU A 405 15.67 14.13 17.75
CA LEU A 405 16.94 13.44 17.96
C LEU A 405 18.11 14.39 18.28
N GLY A 406 17.85 15.68 18.51
CA GLY A 406 18.85 16.67 18.92
C GLY A 406 19.80 17.18 17.82
N HIS A 407 19.66 16.70 16.58
CA HIS A 407 20.48 17.09 15.42
C HIS A 407 20.14 18.47 14.86
N ARG A 408 18.98 19.05 15.18
CA ARG A 408 18.53 20.39 14.76
C ARG A 408 17.82 21.11 15.93
N PRO A 409 18.01 22.42 16.13
CA PRO A 409 17.33 23.14 17.21
C PRO A 409 15.82 23.20 16.97
N ILE A 410 15.05 23.17 18.06
CA ILE A 410 13.61 23.49 18.03
C ILE A 410 13.48 25.01 17.82
N PRO A 411 12.77 25.49 16.80
CA PRO A 411 12.65 26.92 16.55
C PRO A 411 11.76 27.58 17.62
N ASN A 412 12.28 28.64 18.26
CA ASN A 412 11.64 29.31 19.40
C ASN A 412 10.25 29.93 19.11
N GLN A 413 9.91 30.12 17.83
CA GLN A 413 8.56 30.42 17.37
C GLN A 413 8.30 29.64 16.07
N PRO A 414 7.09 29.11 15.85
CA PRO A 414 6.67 28.78 14.49
C PRO A 414 6.65 30.09 13.67
N PRO A 415 7.14 30.11 12.41
CA PRO A 415 6.96 31.26 11.54
C PRO A 415 5.48 31.60 11.48
N ALA A 416 5.12 32.83 11.89
CA ALA A 416 3.73 33.22 11.99
C ALA A 416 3.02 33.01 10.65
N ALA A 417 1.89 32.29 10.67
CA ALA A 417 1.12 31.96 9.47
C ALA A 417 0.48 33.23 8.89
N ALA A 418 1.25 33.96 8.09
CA ALA A 418 0.76 35.04 7.27
C ALA A 418 -0.41 34.52 6.42
N HIS A 419 -1.53 35.24 6.46
CA HIS A 419 -2.77 34.92 5.75
C HIS A 419 -3.56 33.70 6.31
N THR A 420 -4.12 33.82 7.51
CA THR A 420 -5.50 33.31 7.82
C THR A 420 -6.02 33.73 9.20
N ALA A 421 -5.18 33.83 10.22
CA ALA A 421 -5.62 33.88 11.63
C ALA A 421 -6.49 35.09 12.05
N ASN A 422 -6.32 36.26 11.42
CA ASN A 422 -6.98 37.51 11.84
C ASN A 422 -8.47 37.64 11.41
N PHE A 423 -9.09 36.59 10.87
CA PHE A 423 -10.36 36.68 10.13
C PHE A 423 -11.56 35.98 10.80
N LEU A 424 -11.39 35.37 11.99
CA LEU A 424 -12.32 34.33 12.49
C LEU A 424 -12.90 34.55 13.90
N LEU A 425 -12.82 35.77 14.47
CA LEU A 425 -13.18 36.02 15.88
C LEU A 425 -14.16 37.20 16.07
N ASN A 426 -15.37 37.05 15.52
CA ASN A 426 -16.67 37.67 15.88
C ASN A 426 -17.70 37.16 14.85
N SER A 427 -19.00 36.98 15.11
CA SER A 427 -19.84 37.23 16.30
C SER A 427 -20.99 36.20 16.38
N SER A 428 -21.81 36.22 17.43
CA SER A 428 -22.91 35.26 17.67
C SER A 428 -24.31 35.87 17.55
N GLY A 429 -25.21 35.27 16.75
CA GLY A 429 -26.64 35.61 16.74
C GLY A 429 -27.44 34.94 15.62
N SER A 430 -28.60 34.36 15.97
CA SER A 430 -29.65 33.85 15.05
C SER A 430 -30.96 34.58 15.40
N PRO A 431 -32.01 34.67 14.54
CA PRO A 431 -32.82 33.49 14.16
C PRO A 431 -33.55 33.53 12.80
N GLY A 432 -34.30 32.46 12.48
CA GLY A 432 -35.57 32.56 11.73
C GLY A 432 -35.66 31.82 10.39
N THR A 433 -36.47 30.74 10.34
CA THR A 433 -36.85 30.04 9.10
C THR A 433 -38.36 29.73 9.08
N PRO A 434 -39.08 30.02 7.98
CA PRO A 434 -40.42 29.46 7.73
C PRO A 434 -40.40 28.27 6.76
N ALA A 435 -41.33 27.33 6.94
CA ALA A 435 -41.78 26.37 5.90
C ALA A 435 -42.95 26.99 5.10
N SER A 436 -43.58 26.40 4.08
CA SER A 436 -43.56 25.05 3.49
C SER A 436 -43.82 25.17 1.96
N SER A 437 -44.11 24.19 1.11
CA SER A 437 -45.06 23.04 1.20
C SER A 437 -44.73 21.93 0.18
N ARG A 438 -45.59 20.91 0.06
CA ARG A 438 -45.49 19.82 -0.92
C ARG A 438 -46.79 19.66 -1.71
N THR A 439 -46.68 19.30 -2.98
CA THR A 439 -47.67 18.50 -3.70
C THR A 439 -46.98 17.67 -4.78
N ALA A 440 -47.54 16.51 -5.11
CA ALA A 440 -47.03 15.61 -6.13
C ALA A 440 -48.20 14.99 -6.91
N SER A 441 -47.94 14.56 -8.15
CA SER A 441 -48.84 13.70 -8.91
C SER A 441 -48.02 12.65 -9.65
N PHE A 442 -48.54 11.41 -9.72
CA PHE A 442 -47.96 10.29 -10.45
C PHE A 442 -48.80 9.97 -11.70
N SER A 443 -48.14 9.45 -12.74
CA SER A 443 -48.80 8.69 -13.80
C SER A 443 -47.81 7.67 -14.38
N ASP A 444 -48.04 6.39 -14.08
CA ASP A 444 -47.22 5.28 -14.58
C ASP A 444 -47.57 4.91 -16.03
N SER A 445 -46.60 4.37 -16.78
CA SER A 445 -46.82 3.77 -18.10
C SER A 445 -45.86 2.60 -18.33
N LYS A 446 -46.40 1.38 -18.38
CA LYS A 446 -45.63 0.13 -18.59
C LYS A 446 -45.62 -0.27 -20.07
N ALA A 447 -44.47 -0.77 -20.56
CA ALA A 447 -44.32 -1.37 -21.89
C ALA A 447 -43.42 -2.64 -21.84
N LYS A 448 -43.41 -3.44 -22.92
CA LYS A 448 -42.82 -4.80 -23.02
C LYS A 448 -42.33 -5.12 -24.47
N VAL A 449 -41.34 -5.98 -24.71
CA VAL A 449 -40.22 -6.41 -23.83
C VAL A 449 -38.91 -5.79 -24.35
N GLU A 450 -37.92 -6.38 -25.04
CA GLU A 450 -37.48 -7.75 -25.42
C GLU A 450 -35.93 -7.79 -25.37
N GLY A 451 -35.27 -8.93 -25.63
CA GLY A 451 -33.80 -8.99 -25.65
C GLY A 451 -33.19 -10.19 -26.39
N SER A 452 -31.94 -10.03 -26.84
CA SER A 452 -31.12 -11.09 -27.47
C SER A 452 -29.62 -10.86 -27.20
N PRO A 453 -28.78 -11.91 -27.22
CA PRO A 453 -27.43 -11.85 -26.64
C PRO A 453 -26.33 -11.40 -27.62
N SER A 454 -25.43 -10.53 -27.15
CA SER A 454 -24.21 -10.13 -27.86
C SER A 454 -23.07 -11.15 -27.71
N LYS A 455 -22.25 -11.32 -28.75
CA LYS A 455 -21.15 -12.29 -28.81
C LYS A 455 -19.84 -11.68 -28.31
N LYS A 456 -19.01 -12.46 -27.61
CA LYS A 456 -17.64 -12.06 -27.20
C LYS A 456 -16.75 -11.80 -28.43
N ALA A 457 -16.04 -10.67 -28.42
CA ALA A 457 -14.93 -10.41 -29.35
C ALA A 457 -13.61 -10.97 -28.79
N LYS A 458 -12.63 -11.27 -29.66
CA LYS A 458 -11.27 -11.68 -29.28
C LYS A 458 -10.34 -10.47 -29.13
N ALA A 459 -9.31 -10.61 -28.30
CA ALA A 459 -8.28 -9.60 -28.10
C ALA A 459 -7.43 -9.35 -29.37
N GLY A 460 -6.91 -8.12 -29.49
CA GLY A 460 -6.00 -7.68 -30.56
C GLY A 460 -4.76 -6.99 -29.99
N ALA A 461 -3.86 -6.55 -30.89
CA ALA A 461 -2.56 -5.96 -30.55
C ALA A 461 -2.64 -4.73 -29.61
N PRO A 462 -1.58 -4.44 -28.81
CA PRO A 462 -1.61 -3.38 -27.81
C PRO A 462 -1.84 -2.00 -28.44
N ILE A 463 -2.97 -1.38 -28.08
CA ILE A 463 -3.31 0.00 -28.45
C ILE A 463 -2.34 0.95 -27.76
N ALA A 464 -1.75 1.89 -28.51
CA ALA A 464 -0.86 2.90 -27.96
C ALA A 464 -1.63 3.81 -27.00
N LYS A 465 -1.24 3.82 -25.71
CA LYS A 465 -1.84 4.69 -24.68
C LYS A 465 -1.61 6.16 -25.04
N ALA A 466 -2.62 7.01 -24.85
CA ALA A 466 -2.56 8.42 -25.24
C ALA A 466 -1.51 9.24 -24.45
N THR A 467 -0.80 10.13 -25.14
CA THR A 467 0.27 10.97 -24.55
C THR A 467 -0.29 12.02 -23.59
N SER A 468 -1.29 12.79 -24.04
CA SER A 468 -2.07 13.66 -23.16
C SER A 468 -3.32 12.93 -22.68
N LEU A 469 -3.63 13.07 -21.41
CA LEU A 469 -4.64 12.28 -20.72
C LEU A 469 -5.89 13.11 -20.31
N PHE A 470 -5.69 14.32 -19.74
CA PHE A 470 -6.76 15.32 -19.55
C PHE A 470 -6.47 16.61 -20.34
N SER A 471 -7.51 17.42 -20.55
CA SER A 471 -7.50 18.76 -21.13
C SER A 471 -8.47 19.69 -20.38
N LYS A 472 -8.51 21.00 -20.69
CA LYS A 472 -9.52 21.91 -20.09
C LYS A 472 -10.97 21.57 -20.50
N HIS A 473 -11.15 20.68 -21.47
CA HIS A 473 -12.44 20.20 -21.97
C HIS A 473 -12.84 18.84 -21.41
N THR A 474 -11.95 18.14 -20.70
CA THR A 474 -12.19 16.78 -20.17
C THR A 474 -13.38 16.71 -19.22
N LYS A 475 -14.21 15.68 -19.41
CA LYS A 475 -15.51 15.41 -18.81
C LYS A 475 -15.52 14.05 -18.14
N SER A 476 -16.15 13.97 -16.97
CA SER A 476 -16.13 12.78 -16.14
C SER A 476 -17.49 12.33 -15.63
N ILE A 477 -17.62 11.01 -15.54
CA ILE A 477 -18.58 10.33 -14.67
C ILE A 477 -17.88 9.99 -13.35
N VAL A 478 -18.55 10.23 -12.23
CA VAL A 478 -18.09 9.75 -10.92
C VAL A 478 -18.96 8.57 -10.47
N TRP A 479 -18.35 7.39 -10.33
CA TRP A 479 -19.02 6.23 -9.73
C TRP A 479 -18.96 6.35 -8.21
N GLY A 480 -20.11 6.32 -7.55
CA GLY A 480 -20.23 6.45 -6.09
C GLY A 480 -20.78 7.81 -5.63
N MET A 481 -21.53 7.81 -4.53
CA MET A 481 -22.17 9.00 -3.96
C MET A 481 -21.16 9.91 -3.21
N GLN A 482 -20.25 10.54 -3.95
CA GLN A 482 -19.10 11.27 -3.41
C GLN A 482 -19.23 12.80 -3.53
N THR A 483 -20.29 13.35 -2.93
CA THR A 483 -20.64 14.78 -3.05
C THR A 483 -19.50 15.73 -2.67
N ARG A 484 -18.74 15.43 -1.61
CA ARG A 484 -17.59 16.25 -1.20
C ARG A 484 -16.44 16.23 -2.21
N ALA A 485 -16.19 15.09 -2.85
CA ALA A 485 -15.15 14.97 -3.87
C ALA A 485 -15.56 15.69 -5.16
N VAL A 486 -16.83 15.55 -5.59
CA VAL A 486 -17.39 16.27 -6.74
C VAL A 486 -17.35 17.78 -6.51
N GLN A 487 -17.82 18.28 -5.37
CA GLN A 487 -17.74 19.72 -5.06
C GLN A 487 -16.29 20.22 -5.09
N GLY A 488 -15.35 19.49 -4.47
CA GLY A 488 -13.93 19.83 -4.51
C GLY A 488 -13.29 19.79 -5.91
N MET A 489 -13.86 19.06 -6.88
CA MET A 489 -13.49 19.13 -8.30
C MET A 489 -14.04 20.40 -8.96
N LEU A 490 -15.31 20.73 -8.71
CA LEU A 490 -15.97 21.93 -9.24
C LEU A 490 -15.35 23.23 -8.70
N ASP A 491 -14.98 23.25 -7.42
CA ASP A 491 -14.25 24.35 -6.78
C ASP A 491 -12.88 24.56 -7.46
N PHE A 492 -12.18 23.46 -7.78
CA PHE A 492 -10.91 23.48 -8.51
C PHE A 492 -11.09 23.98 -9.95
N ASP A 493 -12.07 23.44 -10.68
CA ASP A 493 -12.37 23.85 -12.05
C ASP A 493 -12.68 25.36 -12.14
N TYR A 494 -13.43 25.88 -11.17
CA TYR A 494 -13.79 27.30 -11.08
C TYR A 494 -12.55 28.18 -10.85
N VAL A 495 -11.66 27.84 -9.89
CA VAL A 495 -10.43 28.62 -9.67
C VAL A 495 -9.37 28.46 -10.77
N CYS A 496 -9.47 27.40 -11.57
CA CYS A 496 -8.72 27.23 -12.82
C CYS A 496 -9.33 28.01 -14.00
N SER A 497 -10.41 28.77 -13.78
CA SER A 497 -11.15 29.51 -14.81
C SER A 497 -11.61 28.66 -15.99
N ARG A 498 -12.05 27.41 -15.73
CA ARG A 498 -12.68 26.58 -16.77
C ARG A 498 -14.03 27.17 -17.19
N GLU A 499 -14.36 26.97 -18.46
CA GLU A 499 -15.66 27.36 -19.02
C GLU A 499 -16.81 26.48 -18.47
N GLU A 500 -16.53 25.23 -18.13
CA GLU A 500 -17.52 24.24 -17.71
C GLU A 500 -17.01 23.25 -16.63
N PRO A 501 -17.92 22.63 -15.85
CA PRO A 501 -17.63 21.51 -14.95
C PRO A 501 -16.83 20.35 -15.56
N SER A 502 -15.91 19.79 -14.75
CA SER A 502 -15.26 18.47 -14.95
C SER A 502 -16.22 17.30 -14.83
N VAL A 503 -17.24 17.38 -13.98
CA VAL A 503 -18.18 16.28 -13.73
C VAL A 503 -19.44 16.54 -14.54
N ALA A 504 -19.70 15.65 -15.51
CA ALA A 504 -20.91 15.67 -16.33
C ALA A 504 -22.06 14.95 -15.63
N ALA A 505 -21.76 13.85 -14.94
CA ALA A 505 -22.74 13.01 -14.26
C ALA A 505 -22.13 12.16 -13.13
N MET A 506 -23.00 11.48 -12.37
CA MET A 506 -22.62 10.45 -11.40
C MET A 506 -23.35 9.14 -11.70
N VAL A 507 -22.77 8.01 -11.28
CA VAL A 507 -23.41 6.68 -11.29
C VAL A 507 -23.46 6.14 -9.86
N TYR A 508 -24.64 5.77 -9.39
CA TYR A 508 -24.83 5.17 -8.06
C TYR A 508 -25.99 4.16 -8.05
N PRO A 509 -25.71 2.85 -8.16
CA PRO A 509 -26.73 1.83 -8.45
C PRO A 509 -27.71 1.55 -7.28
N PHE A 510 -27.42 2.07 -6.09
CA PHE A 510 -28.24 1.90 -4.89
C PHE A 510 -29.38 2.92 -4.77
N THR A 511 -29.49 3.87 -5.72
CA THR A 511 -30.60 4.84 -5.81
C THR A 511 -31.20 4.86 -7.21
N GLY A 512 -32.44 5.32 -7.36
CA GLY A 512 -33.00 5.66 -8.68
C GLY A 512 -32.38 6.93 -9.27
N ASP A 513 -32.63 7.16 -10.56
CA ASP A 513 -32.20 8.37 -11.27
C ASP A 513 -32.72 9.65 -10.57
N HIS A 514 -31.81 10.60 -10.30
CA HIS A 514 -32.14 11.87 -9.66
C HIS A 514 -31.16 12.98 -10.07
N LYS A 515 -31.26 14.17 -9.46
CA LYS A 515 -30.31 15.27 -9.63
C LYS A 515 -29.75 15.68 -8.27
N GLN A 516 -28.43 15.81 -8.19
CA GLN A 516 -27.72 16.27 -7.01
C GLN A 516 -27.32 17.75 -7.16
N LYS A 517 -27.57 18.54 -6.12
CA LYS A 517 -27.13 19.95 -6.03
C LYS A 517 -25.62 20.06 -5.82
N TYR A 518 -25.02 21.03 -6.50
CA TYR A 518 -23.63 21.46 -6.34
C TYR A 518 -23.51 22.98 -6.58
N TYR A 519 -22.38 23.58 -6.22
CA TYR A 519 -22.06 24.97 -6.52
C TYR A 519 -21.01 25.09 -7.63
N TRP A 520 -21.23 26.02 -8.55
CA TRP A 520 -20.25 26.50 -9.52
C TRP A 520 -19.89 27.94 -9.16
N GLY A 521 -18.82 28.11 -8.39
CA GLY A 521 -18.48 29.37 -7.73
C GLY A 521 -19.55 29.75 -6.69
N HIS A 522 -20.49 30.61 -7.10
CA HIS A 522 -21.63 31.07 -6.29
C HIS A 522 -23.00 30.61 -6.83
N LYS A 523 -23.05 29.97 -8.00
CA LYS A 523 -24.30 29.54 -8.66
C LYS A 523 -24.63 28.09 -8.28
N GLU A 524 -25.84 27.81 -7.83
CA GLU A 524 -26.31 26.42 -7.74
C GLU A 524 -26.45 25.79 -9.14
N ILE A 525 -25.93 24.58 -9.29
CA ILE A 525 -26.10 23.72 -10.47
C ILE A 525 -26.63 22.34 -10.04
N LEU A 526 -27.20 21.61 -11.00
CA LEU A 526 -27.74 20.27 -10.81
C LEU A 526 -27.01 19.29 -11.73
N LEU A 527 -26.27 18.34 -11.16
CA LEU A 527 -25.68 17.24 -11.92
C LEU A 527 -26.59 16.00 -11.84
N PRO A 528 -26.80 15.27 -12.95
CA PRO A 528 -27.59 14.05 -12.94
C PRO A 528 -26.84 12.91 -12.25
N VAL A 529 -27.58 12.13 -11.46
CA VAL A 529 -27.13 10.88 -10.86
C VAL A 529 -27.96 9.76 -11.48
N TYR A 530 -27.29 8.82 -12.13
CA TYR A 530 -27.92 7.67 -12.79
C TYR A 530 -27.79 6.40 -11.94
N LYS A 531 -28.80 5.54 -11.99
CA LYS A 531 -28.71 4.19 -11.41
C LYS A 531 -27.76 3.30 -12.22
N ASN A 532 -27.90 3.33 -13.55
CA ASN A 532 -27.18 2.44 -14.47
C ASN A 532 -26.03 3.18 -15.16
N MET A 533 -24.89 2.51 -15.39
CA MET A 533 -23.77 3.12 -16.12
C MET A 533 -24.11 3.36 -17.59
N SER A 534 -24.83 2.43 -18.22
CA SER A 534 -25.29 2.52 -19.62
C SER A 534 -26.11 3.78 -19.90
N ASP A 535 -26.99 4.16 -18.97
CA ASP A 535 -27.78 5.39 -19.03
C ASP A 535 -26.88 6.64 -18.99
N ALA A 536 -25.85 6.64 -18.14
CA ALA A 536 -24.91 7.75 -18.04
C ALA A 536 -24.06 7.88 -19.32
N MET A 537 -23.40 6.80 -19.75
CA MET A 537 -22.52 6.78 -20.93
C MET A 537 -23.27 7.16 -22.22
N LYS A 538 -24.54 6.76 -22.35
CA LYS A 538 -25.40 7.10 -23.50
C LYS A 538 -25.87 8.56 -23.49
N LYS A 539 -26.07 9.17 -22.31
CA LYS A 539 -26.55 10.55 -22.16
C LYS A 539 -25.39 11.57 -22.16
N HIS A 540 -24.15 11.12 -21.93
CA HIS A 540 -22.93 11.94 -21.89
C HIS A 540 -21.83 11.32 -22.77
N PRO A 541 -21.99 11.33 -24.11
CA PRO A 541 -21.03 10.75 -25.06
C PRO A 541 -19.70 11.53 -25.16
N ASP A 542 -19.65 12.71 -24.55
CA ASP A 542 -18.49 13.60 -24.40
C ASP A 542 -17.56 13.22 -23.23
N VAL A 543 -17.97 12.28 -22.37
CA VAL A 543 -17.19 11.84 -21.21
C VAL A 543 -15.98 10.99 -21.61
N ASP A 544 -14.79 11.56 -21.41
CA ASP A 544 -13.48 10.92 -21.59
C ASP A 544 -12.92 10.27 -20.30
N VAL A 545 -13.62 10.36 -19.16
CA VAL A 545 -13.10 9.91 -17.85
C VAL A 545 -14.17 9.26 -16.97
N LEU A 546 -13.80 8.19 -16.27
CA LEU A 546 -14.56 7.71 -15.12
C LEU A 546 -13.66 7.71 -13.86
N ILE A 547 -14.15 8.32 -12.79
CA ILE A 547 -13.52 8.27 -11.47
C ILE A 547 -14.29 7.24 -10.63
N ASN A 548 -13.65 6.12 -10.33
CA ASN A 548 -14.28 5.05 -9.58
C ASN A 548 -14.03 5.18 -8.07
N PHE A 549 -15.07 5.47 -7.29
CA PHE A 549 -15.07 5.39 -5.82
C PHE A 549 -15.87 4.19 -5.29
N ALA A 550 -15.95 3.10 -6.05
CA ALA A 550 -16.42 1.82 -5.57
C ALA A 550 -15.62 1.33 -4.35
N SER A 551 -16.30 0.58 -3.48
CA SER A 551 -15.64 -0.17 -2.41
C SER A 551 -14.70 -1.23 -2.99
N LEU A 552 -13.71 -1.71 -2.22
CA LEU A 552 -12.82 -2.79 -2.64
C LEU A 552 -13.57 -4.03 -3.17
N ARG A 553 -14.75 -4.32 -2.61
CA ARG A 553 -15.61 -5.45 -2.98
C ARG A 553 -16.38 -5.28 -4.29
N SER A 554 -16.44 -4.05 -4.82
CA SER A 554 -17.23 -3.69 -6.02
C SER A 554 -16.41 -2.93 -7.07
N ALA A 555 -15.13 -2.66 -6.80
CA ALA A 555 -14.24 -1.92 -7.69
C ALA A 555 -13.83 -2.72 -8.93
N PHE A 556 -13.73 -4.04 -8.82
CA PHE A 556 -13.48 -4.93 -9.97
C PHE A 556 -14.62 -4.84 -10.98
N ASP A 557 -15.83 -5.26 -10.60
CA ASP A 557 -16.98 -5.34 -11.51
C ASP A 557 -17.31 -3.99 -12.16
N SER A 558 -17.33 -2.90 -11.38
CA SER A 558 -17.60 -1.56 -11.92
C SER A 558 -16.50 -1.05 -12.87
N THR A 559 -15.25 -1.49 -12.71
CA THR A 559 -14.18 -1.16 -13.66
C THR A 559 -14.25 -2.03 -14.92
N MET A 560 -14.57 -3.32 -14.78
CA MET A 560 -14.83 -4.24 -15.90
C MET A 560 -16.09 -3.87 -16.70
N GLU A 561 -17.11 -3.29 -16.05
CA GLU A 561 -18.26 -2.65 -16.69
C GLU A 561 -17.81 -1.40 -17.46
N THR A 562 -17.03 -0.51 -16.83
CA THR A 562 -16.53 0.73 -17.45
C THR A 562 -15.74 0.45 -18.73
N MET A 563 -14.88 -0.57 -18.75
CA MET A 563 -14.06 -0.91 -19.92
C MET A 563 -14.84 -1.48 -21.11
N GLN A 564 -16.16 -1.70 -20.99
CA GLN A 564 -17.04 -2.02 -22.12
C GLN A 564 -17.44 -0.77 -22.92
N TYR A 565 -17.23 0.44 -22.36
CA TYR A 565 -17.52 1.71 -23.01
C TYR A 565 -16.21 2.33 -23.55
N PRO A 566 -15.98 2.37 -24.87
CA PRO A 566 -14.70 2.76 -25.46
C PRO A 566 -14.37 4.26 -25.34
N GLN A 567 -15.24 5.04 -24.69
CA GLN A 567 -15.12 6.50 -24.57
C GLN A 567 -14.15 6.98 -23.46
N VAL A 568 -13.73 6.12 -22.50
CA VAL A 568 -13.07 6.54 -21.25
C VAL A 568 -11.56 6.21 -21.16
N GLY A 569 -10.70 7.16 -20.74
CA GLY A 569 -9.35 6.87 -20.19
C GLY A 569 -8.36 8.01 -19.84
N GLY A 570 -8.16 8.28 -18.53
CA GLY A 570 -6.81 8.49 -17.92
C GLY A 570 -6.34 9.89 -17.40
N ILE A 571 -5.39 9.88 -16.43
CA ILE A 571 -4.70 10.91 -15.56
C ILE A 571 -3.97 12.19 -16.07
N LYS A 572 -4.39 13.47 -15.84
CA LYS A 572 -3.50 14.68 -15.87
C LYS A 572 -3.92 15.99 -15.12
N PRO A 573 -3.27 16.40 -14.01
CA PRO A 573 -3.49 17.73 -13.38
C PRO A 573 -3.27 18.98 -14.24
N GLY A 574 -3.58 20.15 -13.68
CA GLY A 574 -3.47 21.47 -14.33
C GLY A 574 -4.69 21.86 -15.16
N CYS A 575 -5.48 20.88 -15.61
CA CYS A 575 -6.73 21.08 -16.35
C CYS A 575 -7.95 20.40 -15.71
N PHE A 576 -7.73 19.34 -14.91
CA PHE A 576 -8.76 18.52 -14.28
C PHE A 576 -8.13 17.85 -13.04
N LYS A 577 -8.92 17.61 -11.99
CA LYS A 577 -8.49 17.00 -10.72
C LYS A 577 -9.25 15.70 -10.47
N ILE A 578 -8.57 14.55 -10.31
CA ILE A 578 -9.28 13.35 -9.82
C ILE A 578 -9.67 13.56 -8.37
N GLY A 579 -10.96 13.82 -8.15
CA GLY A 579 -11.64 13.82 -6.86
C GLY A 579 -10.88 14.56 -5.76
N ASN A 580 -10.36 13.78 -4.81
CA ASN A 580 -9.73 14.31 -3.61
C ASN A 580 -8.29 14.81 -3.80
N THR A 581 -7.64 14.56 -4.94
CA THR A 581 -6.22 14.95 -5.19
C THR A 581 -6.00 16.45 -4.97
N GLY A 582 -4.92 16.85 -4.30
CA GLY A 582 -4.65 18.26 -3.93
C GLY A 582 -5.51 18.79 -2.78
N GLY A 583 -6.49 18.02 -2.30
CA GLY A 583 -7.32 18.34 -1.13
C GLY A 583 -8.28 19.51 -1.31
N MET A 584 -8.40 20.31 -0.24
CA MET A 584 -9.25 21.49 -0.13
C MET A 584 -8.65 22.73 -0.81
N LEU A 585 -9.49 23.73 -1.04
CA LEU A 585 -9.14 24.92 -1.83
C LEU A 585 -7.98 25.74 -1.23
N ASP A 586 -7.80 25.71 0.09
CA ASP A 586 -6.66 26.34 0.77
C ASP A 586 -5.32 25.78 0.30
N ASN A 587 -5.21 24.45 0.18
CA ASN A 587 -4.01 23.79 -0.34
C ASN A 587 -3.85 23.96 -1.86
N ILE A 588 -4.95 23.98 -2.62
CA ILE A 588 -4.92 24.29 -4.07
C ILE A 588 -4.34 25.69 -4.32
N LEU A 589 -4.73 26.68 -3.50
CA LEU A 589 -4.21 28.05 -3.58
C LEU A 589 -2.76 28.15 -3.07
N ALA A 590 -2.46 27.57 -1.90
CA ALA A 590 -1.12 27.60 -1.30
C ALA A 590 -0.06 26.90 -2.16
N SER A 591 -0.38 25.72 -2.70
CA SER A 591 0.48 24.97 -3.64
C SER A 591 0.37 25.48 -5.09
N LYS A 592 -0.35 26.58 -5.33
CA LYS A 592 -0.48 27.24 -6.65
C LYS A 592 -0.99 26.32 -7.77
N LEU A 593 -1.83 25.33 -7.45
CA LEU A 593 -2.23 24.25 -8.37
C LEU A 593 -3.30 24.67 -9.41
N TYR A 594 -3.83 25.89 -9.29
CA TYR A 594 -4.85 26.45 -10.17
C TYR A 594 -4.33 26.90 -11.56
N ARG A 595 -3.03 26.73 -11.84
CA ARG A 595 -2.38 27.01 -13.13
C ARG A 595 -1.11 26.17 -13.31
N PRO A 596 -0.75 25.76 -14.54
CA PRO A 596 0.44 24.95 -14.77
C PRO A 596 1.75 25.72 -14.49
N GLY A 597 2.75 25.01 -13.98
CA GLY A 597 4.17 25.37 -14.09
C GLY A 597 4.88 24.51 -15.14
N SER A 598 6.18 24.21 -14.94
CA SER A 598 7.03 23.45 -15.88
C SER A 598 7.34 22.01 -15.43
N VAL A 599 7.03 21.65 -14.19
CA VAL A 599 7.49 20.40 -13.55
C VAL A 599 6.43 19.30 -13.61
N ALA A 600 6.73 18.16 -14.22
CA ALA A 600 5.89 16.97 -14.09
C ALA A 600 6.41 16.04 -12.99
N TYR A 601 5.53 15.27 -12.33
CA TYR A 601 5.96 14.24 -11.39
C TYR A 601 5.12 12.97 -11.42
N VAL A 602 5.76 11.85 -11.06
CA VAL A 602 5.06 10.58 -10.78
C VAL A 602 5.57 9.96 -9.47
N SER A 603 4.67 9.34 -8.71
CA SER A 603 4.91 8.76 -7.39
C SER A 603 4.02 7.53 -7.17
N ARG A 604 4.33 6.65 -6.21
CA ARG A 604 3.35 5.65 -5.73
C ARG A 604 2.35 6.24 -4.74
N SER A 605 2.85 6.94 -3.70
CA SER A 605 2.00 7.42 -2.61
C SER A 605 1.21 8.68 -2.97
N GLY A 606 -0.12 8.58 -2.96
CA GLY A 606 -0.99 9.76 -3.00
C GLY A 606 -0.81 10.71 -1.80
N GLY A 607 -0.29 10.22 -0.67
CA GLY A 607 0.09 11.08 0.45
C GLY A 607 1.32 11.94 0.13
N MET A 608 2.32 11.36 -0.56
CA MET A 608 3.56 12.07 -0.91
C MET A 608 3.41 12.93 -2.16
N SER A 609 2.52 12.60 -3.11
CA SER A 609 2.24 13.47 -4.26
C SER A 609 1.80 14.88 -3.84
N ASN A 610 1.07 15.00 -2.73
CA ASN A 610 0.66 16.30 -2.21
C ASN A 610 1.76 17.00 -1.38
N GLU A 611 2.78 16.28 -0.91
CA GLU A 611 4.01 16.91 -0.42
C GLU A 611 4.90 17.37 -1.59
N LEU A 612 4.93 16.62 -2.71
CA LEU A 612 5.57 17.07 -3.95
C LEU A 612 4.91 18.33 -4.49
N ASN A 613 3.56 18.44 -4.46
CA ASN A 613 2.86 19.69 -4.79
C ASN A 613 3.41 20.87 -3.95
N ASN A 614 3.48 20.70 -2.62
CA ASN A 614 4.00 21.71 -1.70
C ASN A 614 5.46 22.08 -2.00
N ILE A 615 6.36 21.10 -2.10
CA ILE A 615 7.79 21.29 -2.39
C ILE A 615 7.98 22.00 -3.74
N ILE A 616 7.45 21.43 -4.82
CA ILE A 616 7.60 21.96 -6.18
C ILE A 616 7.01 23.37 -6.29
N SER A 617 5.89 23.66 -5.61
CA SER A 617 5.30 25.01 -5.61
C SER A 617 6.16 26.08 -4.92
N ARG A 618 7.09 25.67 -4.04
CA ARG A 618 8.02 26.57 -3.32
C ARG A 618 9.35 26.72 -4.04
N THR A 619 9.79 25.69 -4.76
CA THR A 619 11.12 25.63 -5.41
C THR A 619 11.11 25.97 -6.90
N THR A 620 9.95 26.00 -7.56
CA THR A 620 9.83 26.20 -9.02
C THR A 620 8.63 27.09 -9.39
N ASP A 621 8.36 27.27 -10.70
CA ASP A 621 7.10 27.82 -11.20
C ASP A 621 5.86 26.95 -10.88
N GLY A 622 6.05 25.67 -10.56
CA GLY A 622 5.04 24.76 -10.03
C GLY A 622 4.78 23.53 -10.89
N VAL A 623 3.74 22.79 -10.51
CA VAL A 623 3.36 21.53 -11.15
C VAL A 623 2.71 21.79 -12.52
N PHE A 624 3.20 21.13 -13.56
CA PHE A 624 2.53 20.97 -14.85
C PHE A 624 1.53 19.81 -14.79
N GLU A 625 2.00 18.62 -14.36
CA GLU A 625 1.20 17.40 -14.28
C GLU A 625 1.75 16.46 -13.18
N GLY A 626 0.89 15.99 -12.28
CA GLY A 626 1.28 15.11 -11.18
C GLY A 626 0.46 13.81 -11.14
N VAL A 627 1.10 12.66 -10.98
CA VAL A 627 0.42 11.35 -10.87
C VAL A 627 0.86 10.59 -9.62
N ALA A 628 -0.11 9.95 -8.97
CA ALA A 628 0.11 8.87 -8.01
C ALA A 628 -0.40 7.56 -8.63
N ILE A 629 0.48 6.59 -8.89
CA ILE A 629 0.13 5.31 -9.54
C ILE A 629 -0.50 4.28 -8.58
N GLY A 630 -0.52 4.59 -7.27
CA GLY A 630 -0.98 3.69 -6.21
C GLY A 630 0.17 2.94 -5.53
N GLY A 631 -0.12 2.39 -4.35
CA GLY A 631 0.84 1.60 -3.56
C GLY A 631 0.75 0.08 -3.77
N ASP A 632 -0.08 -0.39 -4.71
CA ASP A 632 -0.29 -1.81 -4.98
C ASP A 632 0.87 -2.45 -5.76
N ARG A 633 1.02 -3.77 -5.65
CA ARG A 633 2.09 -4.53 -6.32
C ARG A 633 2.01 -4.43 -7.85
N TYR A 634 0.80 -4.34 -8.41
CA TYR A 634 0.56 -4.24 -9.86
C TYR A 634 -0.32 -3.02 -10.20
N PRO A 635 0.24 -1.80 -10.26
CA PRO A 635 -0.54 -0.60 -10.60
C PRO A 635 -0.97 -0.64 -12.08
N GLY A 636 -2.13 -0.08 -12.42
CA GLY A 636 -2.69 -0.13 -13.79
C GLY A 636 -1.80 0.53 -14.85
N SER A 637 -1.06 1.57 -14.45
CA SER A 637 0.02 2.19 -15.21
C SER A 637 1.27 2.32 -14.33
N VAL A 638 2.45 2.24 -14.94
CA VAL A 638 3.74 2.19 -14.23
C VAL A 638 4.52 3.50 -14.37
N PHE A 639 5.63 3.67 -13.63
CA PHE A 639 6.42 4.92 -13.71
C PHE A 639 6.84 5.25 -15.14
N THR A 640 7.31 4.25 -15.91
CA THR A 640 7.76 4.46 -17.29
C THR A 640 6.64 4.96 -18.20
N ASP A 641 5.40 4.47 -18.05
CA ASP A 641 4.23 4.96 -18.81
C ASP A 641 4.10 6.48 -18.67
N HIS A 642 4.17 7.01 -17.45
CA HIS A 642 4.00 8.45 -17.21
C HIS A 642 5.25 9.25 -17.58
N VAL A 643 6.46 8.75 -17.29
CA VAL A 643 7.73 9.41 -17.64
C VAL A 643 7.88 9.58 -19.16
N LEU A 644 7.47 8.59 -19.97
CA LEU A 644 7.48 8.71 -21.44
C LEU A 644 6.48 9.78 -21.91
N ARG A 645 5.26 9.84 -21.37
CA ARG A 645 4.32 10.93 -21.69
C ARG A 645 4.87 12.32 -21.31
N TYR A 646 5.57 12.43 -20.18
CA TYR A 646 6.20 13.67 -19.73
C TYR A 646 7.37 14.09 -20.62
N GLN A 647 8.19 13.14 -21.07
CA GLN A 647 9.20 13.37 -22.09
C GLN A 647 8.56 13.92 -23.37
N ASP A 648 7.47 13.33 -23.82
CA ASP A 648 6.83 13.66 -25.11
C ASP A 648 5.91 14.89 -25.04
N THR A 649 5.61 15.42 -23.85
CA THR A 649 4.75 16.61 -23.67
C THR A 649 5.59 17.91 -23.66
N PRO A 650 5.44 18.83 -24.65
CA PRO A 650 6.36 19.98 -24.79
C PRO A 650 6.36 21.01 -23.65
N GLY A 651 5.27 21.08 -22.87
CA GLY A 651 5.14 21.96 -21.71
C GLY A 651 6.00 21.53 -20.51
N VAL A 652 6.25 20.24 -20.34
CA VAL A 652 7.10 19.70 -19.29
C VAL A 652 8.57 20.00 -19.60
N LYS A 653 9.30 20.59 -18.65
CA LYS A 653 10.74 20.90 -18.79
C LYS A 653 11.64 20.02 -17.93
N MET A 654 11.15 19.58 -16.77
CA MET A 654 11.82 18.60 -15.90
C MET A 654 10.80 17.62 -15.30
N ILE A 655 11.29 16.45 -14.89
CA ILE A 655 10.50 15.33 -14.38
C ILE A 655 11.00 14.97 -12.98
N VAL A 656 10.09 14.79 -12.03
CA VAL A 656 10.39 14.31 -10.66
C VAL A 656 9.78 12.93 -10.46
N VAL A 657 10.59 11.96 -10.03
CA VAL A 657 10.15 10.58 -9.78
C VAL A 657 10.35 10.26 -8.29
N LEU A 658 9.26 9.95 -7.59
CA LEU A 658 9.32 9.44 -6.23
C LEU A 658 9.05 7.93 -6.24
N GLY A 659 10.14 7.19 -6.42
CA GLY A 659 10.19 5.73 -6.40
C GLY A 659 10.08 5.15 -5.00
N GLU A 660 10.15 3.83 -4.89
CA GLU A 660 9.97 3.11 -3.63
C GLU A 660 10.70 1.76 -3.67
N ILE A 661 11.01 1.20 -2.50
CA ILE A 661 11.43 -0.20 -2.38
C ILE A 661 10.44 -1.18 -3.05
N GLY A 662 10.97 -2.29 -3.57
CA GLY A 662 10.18 -3.38 -4.16
C GLY A 662 9.99 -3.26 -5.68
N GLY A 663 10.20 -4.38 -6.39
CA GLY A 663 10.18 -4.45 -7.85
C GLY A 663 11.30 -3.64 -8.54
N THR A 664 11.30 -3.63 -9.87
CA THR A 664 12.44 -3.17 -10.71
C THR A 664 12.09 -2.07 -11.72
N GLU A 665 10.93 -1.43 -11.59
CA GLU A 665 10.40 -0.46 -12.56
C GLU A 665 11.34 0.72 -12.84
N GLU A 666 12.00 1.27 -11.81
CA GLU A 666 12.91 2.42 -11.94
C GLU A 666 14.15 2.12 -12.81
N TYR A 667 14.53 0.85 -12.99
CA TYR A 667 15.61 0.47 -13.92
C TYR A 667 15.23 0.71 -15.39
N LYS A 668 13.95 0.72 -15.75
CA LYS A 668 13.50 1.08 -17.10
C LYS A 668 13.71 2.56 -17.39
N ILE A 669 13.60 3.43 -16.38
CA ILE A 669 13.96 4.85 -16.48
C ILE A 669 15.47 4.97 -16.72
N CYS A 670 16.29 4.20 -15.98
CA CYS A 670 17.74 4.15 -16.19
C CYS A 670 18.11 3.72 -17.62
N GLN A 671 17.41 2.72 -18.18
CA GLN A 671 17.58 2.29 -19.57
C GLN A 671 17.14 3.38 -20.55
N GLY A 672 15.97 4.00 -20.34
CA GLY A 672 15.43 5.05 -21.20
C GLY A 672 16.32 6.30 -21.27
N ILE A 673 17.01 6.67 -20.18
CA ILE A 673 18.02 7.75 -20.19
C ILE A 673 19.26 7.28 -20.97
N LYS A 674 19.81 6.10 -20.66
CA LYS A 674 21.02 5.55 -21.35
C LYS A 674 20.82 5.30 -22.85
N GLN A 675 19.58 5.08 -23.30
CA GLN A 675 19.20 4.94 -24.70
C GLN A 675 18.84 6.27 -25.40
N GLY A 676 18.89 7.42 -24.68
CA GLY A 676 18.48 8.71 -25.22
C GLY A 676 16.98 8.87 -25.48
N ARG A 677 16.14 7.92 -25.03
CA ARG A 677 14.67 8.00 -25.14
C ARG A 677 14.07 9.01 -24.16
N ILE A 678 14.73 9.22 -23.02
CA ILE A 678 14.42 10.23 -22.01
C ILE A 678 15.59 11.23 -22.00
N THR A 679 15.31 12.50 -22.32
CA THR A 679 16.34 13.54 -22.48
C THR A 679 16.11 14.77 -21.62
N LYS A 680 14.92 14.94 -21.03
CA LYS A 680 14.66 15.99 -20.03
C LYS A 680 15.32 15.63 -18.70
N PRO A 681 15.75 16.63 -17.88
CA PRO A 681 16.24 16.38 -16.53
C PRO A 681 15.24 15.57 -15.70
N VAL A 682 15.71 14.43 -15.18
CA VAL A 682 14.97 13.58 -14.24
C VAL A 682 15.59 13.74 -12.85
N VAL A 683 14.86 14.33 -11.92
CA VAL A 683 15.14 14.23 -10.49
C VAL A 683 14.48 12.96 -9.96
N SER A 684 15.17 12.14 -9.18
CA SER A 684 14.61 10.88 -8.67
C SER A 684 15.08 10.57 -7.25
N TRP A 685 14.16 10.05 -6.44
CA TRP A 685 14.46 9.45 -5.13
C TRP A 685 13.56 8.26 -4.87
N CYS A 686 14.13 7.13 -4.49
CA CYS A 686 13.43 5.94 -4.01
C CYS A 686 13.41 5.94 -2.48
N ILE A 687 12.23 5.82 -1.88
CA ILE A 687 12.02 5.73 -0.43
C ILE A 687 12.11 4.27 0.07
N GLY A 688 12.48 4.06 1.33
CA GLY A 688 12.67 2.75 1.95
C GLY A 688 14.14 2.32 2.06
N THR A 689 15.05 3.25 2.33
CA THR A 689 16.46 2.97 2.61
C THR A 689 16.64 2.22 3.94
N CYS A 690 15.82 2.56 4.95
CA CYS A 690 15.88 1.95 6.29
C CYS A 690 15.68 0.42 6.29
N ALA A 691 14.96 -0.13 5.30
CA ALA A 691 14.70 -1.57 5.18
C ALA A 691 15.98 -2.43 5.15
N THR A 692 17.09 -1.88 4.66
CA THR A 692 18.39 -2.58 4.60
C THR A 692 19.13 -2.60 5.94
N MET A 693 18.71 -1.76 6.89
CA MET A 693 19.29 -1.57 8.22
C MET A 693 18.60 -2.42 9.30
N PHE A 694 17.34 -2.84 9.08
CA PHE A 694 16.63 -3.73 9.99
C PHE A 694 17.21 -5.16 10.01
N SER A 695 17.03 -5.87 11.11
CA SER A 695 17.49 -7.26 11.31
C SER A 695 16.61 -8.31 10.63
N SER A 696 15.37 -7.95 10.30
CA SER A 696 14.36 -8.79 9.63
C SER A 696 13.63 -7.97 8.56
N GLU A 697 13.02 -8.66 7.59
CA GLU A 697 12.14 -8.03 6.60
C GLU A 697 10.97 -7.30 7.28
N VAL A 698 10.66 -6.09 6.80
CA VAL A 698 9.52 -5.29 7.26
C VAL A 698 8.63 -5.00 6.05
N GLN A 699 7.41 -5.55 6.04
CA GLN A 699 6.39 -5.17 5.08
C GLN A 699 5.89 -3.76 5.41
N PHE A 700 6.15 -2.80 4.53
CA PHE A 700 5.61 -1.45 4.67
C PHE A 700 4.13 -1.37 4.25
N GLY A 701 3.46 -0.28 4.60
CA GLY A 701 2.01 -0.13 4.42
C GLY A 701 1.51 -0.10 2.96
N HIS A 702 2.39 0.15 2.00
CA HIS A 702 2.10 -0.08 0.57
C HIS A 702 2.30 -1.55 0.21
N ALA A 703 1.32 -2.14 -0.44
CA ALA A 703 1.29 -3.55 -0.82
C ALA A 703 2.46 -3.95 -1.77
N GLY A 704 2.94 -3.03 -2.61
CA GLY A 704 4.10 -3.20 -3.49
C GLY A 704 5.47 -2.87 -2.85
N ALA A 705 5.52 -2.49 -1.57
CA ALA A 705 6.74 -2.08 -0.87
C ALA A 705 7.42 -3.25 -0.12
N CYS A 706 7.77 -4.29 -0.88
CA CYS A 706 8.51 -5.47 -0.41
C CYS A 706 9.62 -5.78 -1.41
N ALA A 707 10.89 -5.86 -0.96
CA ALA A 707 12.03 -6.20 -1.81
C ALA A 707 12.33 -7.69 -1.75
N ASN A 708 12.16 -8.39 -2.86
CA ASN A 708 12.43 -9.84 -2.97
C ASN A 708 13.89 -10.12 -3.36
N GLN A 709 14.62 -9.10 -3.83
CA GLN A 709 16.01 -9.18 -4.27
C GLN A 709 16.77 -7.90 -3.88
N ALA A 710 18.11 -7.97 -3.81
CA ALA A 710 18.95 -6.81 -3.46
C ALA A 710 18.80 -5.62 -4.45
N SER A 711 18.52 -5.90 -5.72
CA SER A 711 18.19 -4.93 -6.77
C SER A 711 16.89 -4.15 -6.49
N GLU A 712 15.94 -4.74 -5.76
CA GLU A 712 14.66 -4.09 -5.43
C GLU A 712 14.79 -3.10 -4.25
N THR A 713 15.95 -3.02 -3.58
CA THR A 713 16.19 -2.11 -2.47
C THR A 713 16.26 -0.65 -2.95
N ALA A 714 15.69 0.28 -2.18
CA ALA A 714 15.70 1.71 -2.51
C ALA A 714 17.12 2.24 -2.76
N SER A 715 18.09 1.81 -1.93
CA SER A 715 19.50 2.18 -2.05
C SER A 715 20.14 1.72 -3.36
N ALA A 716 19.83 0.50 -3.84
CA ALA A 716 20.32 0.00 -5.12
C ALA A 716 19.72 0.74 -6.32
N LYS A 717 18.42 1.06 -6.25
CA LYS A 717 17.72 1.89 -7.26
C LYS A 717 18.30 3.31 -7.32
N ASN A 718 18.46 3.97 -6.17
CA ASN A 718 19.03 5.32 -6.07
C ASN A 718 20.44 5.39 -6.66
N LYS A 719 21.29 4.39 -6.39
CA LYS A 719 22.60 4.25 -7.01
C LYS A 719 22.51 4.11 -8.55
N ALA A 720 21.69 3.18 -9.04
CA ALA A 720 21.56 2.91 -10.47
C ALA A 720 20.98 4.08 -11.27
N LEU A 721 20.04 4.84 -10.68
CA LEU A 721 19.48 6.08 -11.23
C LEU A 721 20.57 7.16 -11.36
N LYS A 722 21.39 7.34 -10.33
CA LYS A 722 22.51 8.30 -10.33
C LYS A 722 23.57 7.92 -11.37
N GLU A 723 23.91 6.63 -11.47
CA GLU A 723 24.79 6.07 -12.51
C GLU A 723 24.18 6.08 -13.93
N ALA A 724 22.90 6.41 -14.06
CA ALA A 724 22.25 6.65 -15.35
C ALA A 724 22.16 8.14 -15.73
N GLY A 725 22.61 9.05 -14.86
CA GLY A 725 22.54 10.50 -15.09
C GLY A 725 21.27 11.17 -14.55
N ALA A 726 20.46 10.48 -13.72
CA ALA A 726 19.39 11.13 -12.99
C ALA A 726 19.94 11.92 -11.78
N PHE A 727 19.27 13.03 -11.45
CA PHE A 727 19.60 13.86 -10.30
C PHE A 727 19.04 13.22 -9.02
N VAL A 728 19.91 12.59 -8.23
CA VAL A 728 19.53 11.86 -7.00
C VAL A 728 20.16 12.53 -5.76
N PRO A 729 19.35 13.02 -4.80
CA PRO A 729 19.82 13.61 -3.54
C PRO A 729 20.43 12.55 -2.60
N LYS A 730 21.00 12.94 -1.46
CA LYS A 730 21.48 11.96 -0.44
C LYS A 730 20.34 11.37 0.41
N SER A 731 19.28 12.14 0.60
CA SER A 731 18.15 11.91 1.52
C SER A 731 16.88 12.52 0.90
N PHE A 732 15.70 12.15 1.41
CA PHE A 732 14.45 12.82 1.05
C PHE A 732 14.43 14.32 1.45
N ASP A 733 15.13 14.73 2.52
CA ASP A 733 15.09 16.14 2.95
C ASP A 733 15.91 17.09 2.05
N GLU A 734 16.93 16.57 1.35
CA GLU A 734 17.64 17.28 0.27
C GLU A 734 16.84 17.33 -1.06
N LEU A 735 15.68 16.65 -1.17
CA LEU A 735 14.91 16.59 -2.42
C LEU A 735 14.42 17.97 -2.89
N GLY A 736 14.10 18.89 -1.96
CA GLY A 736 13.73 20.27 -2.32
C GLY A 736 14.89 21.05 -2.94
N GLU A 737 16.09 20.89 -2.38
CA GLU A 737 17.30 21.61 -2.81
C GLU A 737 17.72 21.21 -4.22
N ILE A 738 17.73 19.90 -4.52
CA ILE A 738 18.10 19.40 -5.85
C ILE A 738 17.05 19.73 -6.92
N ILE A 739 15.75 19.83 -6.56
CA ILE A 739 14.70 20.33 -7.47
C ILE A 739 14.94 21.80 -7.79
N THR A 740 15.27 22.63 -6.78
CA THR A 740 15.57 24.06 -6.97
C THR A 740 16.77 24.23 -7.92
N SER A 741 17.88 23.54 -7.62
CA SER A 741 19.11 23.63 -8.42
C SER A 741 18.89 23.23 -9.88
N VAL A 742 18.16 22.14 -10.16
CA VAL A 742 17.86 21.71 -11.55
C VAL A 742 16.88 22.67 -12.25
N TYR A 743 15.97 23.30 -11.52
CA TYR A 743 15.04 24.29 -12.08
C TYR A 743 15.74 25.61 -12.45
N ASP A 744 16.57 26.14 -11.56
CA ASP A 744 17.35 27.37 -11.81
C ASP A 744 18.30 27.18 -13.01
N ASP A 745 18.89 25.99 -13.15
CA ASP A 745 19.71 25.60 -14.31
C ASP A 745 18.93 25.62 -15.63
N LEU A 746 17.61 25.36 -15.60
CA LEU A 746 16.73 25.45 -16.78
C LEU A 746 16.26 26.88 -17.05
N VAL A 747 16.08 27.70 -16.02
CA VAL A 747 15.78 29.14 -16.17
C VAL A 747 17.00 29.87 -16.75
N ALA A 748 18.21 29.59 -16.26
CA ALA A 748 19.46 30.15 -16.79
C ALA A 748 19.70 29.79 -18.27
N LYS A 749 19.23 28.63 -18.71
CA LYS A 749 19.28 28.17 -20.12
C LYS A 749 18.09 28.67 -20.96
N GLY A 750 17.17 29.46 -20.40
CA GLY A 750 15.98 29.96 -21.08
C GLY A 750 14.94 28.90 -21.44
N LEU A 751 15.02 27.70 -20.84
CA LEU A 751 14.15 26.55 -21.15
C LEU A 751 12.85 26.52 -20.33
N SER A 752 12.81 27.26 -19.21
CA SER A 752 11.62 27.57 -18.42
C SER A 752 11.56 29.08 -18.14
N CYS A 753 10.36 29.62 -17.95
CA CYS A 753 10.14 31.03 -17.62
C CYS A 753 9.04 31.17 -16.56
N GLN A 754 9.24 32.09 -15.61
CA GLN A 754 8.24 32.41 -14.58
C GLN A 754 6.98 33.02 -15.23
N PRO A 755 5.80 32.39 -15.14
CA PRO A 755 4.57 32.93 -15.75
C PRO A 755 4.10 34.19 -15.02
N LYS A 756 3.50 35.13 -15.76
CA LYS A 756 2.88 36.32 -15.15
C LYS A 756 1.84 35.90 -14.11
N ARG A 757 1.95 36.46 -12.89
CA ARG A 757 1.12 36.10 -11.73
C ARG A 757 -0.34 36.52 -11.92
N CYS A 758 -1.16 35.63 -12.48
CA CYS A 758 -2.61 35.79 -12.49
C CYS A 758 -3.22 35.40 -11.14
N LEU A 759 -4.24 36.15 -10.70
CA LEU A 759 -5.05 35.82 -9.53
C LEU A 759 -6.23 34.92 -9.97
N PRO A 760 -6.53 33.83 -9.25
CA PRO A 760 -7.70 33.00 -9.56
C PRO A 760 -9.00 33.72 -9.15
N PRO A 761 -10.15 33.42 -9.79
CA PRO A 761 -11.45 33.89 -9.32
C PRO A 761 -11.76 33.27 -7.95
N LEU A 762 -12.04 34.10 -6.95
CA LEU A 762 -12.25 33.65 -5.57
C LEU A 762 -13.72 33.32 -5.28
N CYS A 763 -13.98 32.13 -4.72
CA CYS A 763 -15.30 31.79 -4.17
C CYS A 763 -15.58 32.61 -2.91
N ARG A 764 -16.69 33.35 -2.88
CA ARG A 764 -17.10 34.23 -1.76
C ARG A 764 -17.29 33.52 -0.41
N TRP A 765 -17.28 32.18 -0.35
CA TRP A 765 -17.31 31.40 0.90
C TRP A 765 -16.09 31.61 1.81
N ILE A 766 -14.98 32.17 1.31
CA ILE A 766 -13.85 32.62 2.15
C ILE A 766 -14.15 33.98 2.82
N THR A 767 -15.15 34.73 2.33
CA THR A 767 -15.54 36.07 2.81
C THR A 767 -16.93 36.16 3.46
N LEU A 768 -17.79 35.13 3.34
CA LEU A 768 -19.16 35.11 3.86
C LEU A 768 -19.24 34.84 5.38
N GLY A 769 -18.40 35.54 6.14
CA GLY A 769 -18.56 35.83 7.56
C GLY A 769 -18.68 37.34 7.85
N HIS A 770 -18.98 38.14 6.82
CA HIS A 770 -18.87 39.62 6.83
C HIS A 770 -20.05 40.37 6.18
N GLU A 771 -21.17 39.70 5.91
CA GLU A 771 -22.45 40.31 5.50
C GLU A 771 -23.57 39.73 6.38
#